data_AF-A0A2U9CBG6-F1
#
_entry.id   AF-A0A2U9CBG6-F1
#
_cell.length_a   1.000
_cell.length_b   1.000
_cell.length_c   1.000
_cell.angle_alpha   90.00
_cell.angle_beta   90.00
_cell.angle_gamma   90.00
#
_symmetry.space_group_name_H-M   'P 1'
#
loop_
_entity.id
_entity.type
_entity.pdbx_description
1 polymer ?
#
loop_
_entity_poly.entity_id
_entity_poly.type
_entity_poly.pdbx_seq_one_letter_code
_entity_poly.pdbx_strand_id
1 'polypeptide(L)'
;MFHLLEPSVVLAFNLDTGHVIRKGGEPGSLFGFSLAMHRQLNPDKRMLLIGAPRARALGKQTANITGGLYKCEISQSNDCERIEFDNEEDIRVENKENQWMGVTVQSQGPGGKIVTCAHRYQRRLFVNTPQESRDITGRCYVLSQDLTIDTSSDEDGGSWNFCEGRARGHEMFGSCQQGLAATFTKDYHYVVFGAPGAYNWKGIVRVEQKNNTLLEMGVYDDGPYEVGDEHLLNPELVPVPANSYLGFSLDSGHSITRSRGLTVVAGAPRANHNGAVVLLKKEREASARLSVEHALHGPGLASSFGYDVAVVDLNGDGWQDIVVGAPQFYMKDGDVGGAVYVYINKAGRWDKITPIRLNGTKDSMFGLAVENIGDINQDSYEDIAVGAPYDDGGAGKVYIYHGSAQGINTSPAQILSGKDHELRLFGYSLAGNMDLDSNSYPDLAVGSLSDTALIYRARPVISLRRDVKISPQEIDLTVKACGNSICFTVDACFSYIANPASYSPRLTISYSVEADGDRRKQGLPSRVTFMNKSRADTDYHFNGTIDLRGQNQEMCIKIKANLKDNIKDKMRSIPIEVSAEILGTKRQKSRNGLPQLMPILDSSQLSKETIEVNFVKEGCGSDHVCRSNLKMEYKLYYKQNNMHDLLIIRNNIPVFHLNYERKDLALQVTVNNMNGDDAYEAKLVGTFPDTLSYSGVRSNQTVPIICTANQNGSQADCELGNPFKRDSETTFYIILSTVGMSLDTTEIDIDLQLHTTSVQKNIATVKIKAQVVIELPLSVSGEASPNQVSFGGVVKGESAMKKEEEIGSLINYTFRINNLWKSLKPSIKASLHIQWPKLNKDGKWLLYLVRITAKGQEDIRCSPESEINSLKHIQESAVSRTKREIERKERKSGGKRSSLSDKNKVLTCEREIACVVLKCPLQGLDGTTIELRSRLWNSTFIEDYASVSTLHIVVKASLVLHSQTENMILKTTDIDVTVAVSPESAVAQYGGVPWWIILVAVLAGIMILALLVFLLWKCGFFQRSKQDSSVPRYHAVRIRREAPEYKDGKVRLDAFDKKQWMTTWIDNESYS
;
A
#
# COMPACT_ATOMS: atom_id res chain seq x y z
N MET A 1 7.22 3.29 -2.95
CA MET A 1 6.14 2.37 -3.37
C MET A 1 6.77 1.35 -4.30
N PHE A 2 7.21 0.22 -3.76
CA PHE A 2 7.81 -0.86 -4.56
C PHE A 2 6.72 -1.88 -4.87
N HIS A 3 6.41 -2.08 -6.14
CA HIS A 3 5.68 -3.27 -6.56
C HIS A 3 6.68 -4.44 -6.54
N LEU A 4 6.41 -5.43 -5.69
CA LEU A 4 7.03 -6.74 -5.84
C LEU A 4 6.47 -7.37 -7.11
N LEU A 5 7.37 -7.76 -8.01
CA LEU A 5 7.06 -8.72 -9.05
C LEU A 5 6.92 -10.07 -8.35
N GLU A 6 5.69 -10.55 -8.17
CA GLU A 6 5.47 -11.96 -7.89
C GLU A 6 5.95 -12.75 -9.13
N PRO A 7 6.83 -13.75 -8.98
CA PRO A 7 7.21 -14.59 -10.09
C PRO A 7 6.00 -15.44 -10.49
N SER A 8 5.59 -15.34 -11.76
CA SER A 8 4.54 -16.19 -12.32
C SER A 8 4.94 -17.66 -12.22
N VAL A 9 4.48 -18.34 -11.18
CA VAL A 9 4.68 -19.79 -11.04
C VAL A 9 3.92 -20.45 -12.18
N VAL A 10 4.65 -21.02 -13.14
CA VAL A 10 4.07 -21.86 -14.19
C VAL A 10 3.60 -23.14 -13.51
N LEU A 11 2.34 -23.13 -13.09
CA LEU A 11 1.65 -24.30 -12.57
C LEU A 11 1.51 -25.31 -13.71
N ALA A 12 2.39 -26.32 -13.69
CA ALA A 12 2.29 -27.50 -14.55
C ALA A 12 1.68 -28.63 -13.71
N PHE A 13 0.37 -28.85 -13.84
CA PHE A 13 -0.35 -29.79 -13.01
C PHE A 13 -0.04 -31.25 -13.38
N ASN A 14 -0.05 -31.63 -14.66
CA ASN A 14 0.41 -32.96 -15.09
C ASN A 14 0.98 -33.07 -16.51
N LEU A 15 0.70 -32.16 -17.45
CA LEU A 15 1.28 -32.25 -18.80
C LEU A 15 2.77 -31.97 -18.72
N ASP A 16 3.61 -32.91 -19.21
CA ASP A 16 5.06 -32.81 -19.07
C ASP A 16 5.66 -31.74 -19.98
N THR A 17 6.07 -30.63 -19.38
CA THR A 17 6.83 -29.56 -20.03
C THR A 17 8.34 -29.86 -20.08
N GLY A 18 8.82 -30.92 -19.40
CA GLY A 18 10.24 -31.28 -19.37
C GLY A 18 10.73 -32.05 -20.61
N HIS A 19 9.89 -32.91 -21.19
CA HIS A 19 10.25 -33.77 -22.32
C HIS A 19 9.22 -33.72 -23.46
N VAL A 20 8.77 -32.51 -23.78
CA VAL A 20 7.85 -32.21 -24.90
C VAL A 20 8.43 -32.76 -26.21
N ILE A 21 7.60 -33.47 -26.99
CA ILE A 21 7.99 -33.97 -28.31
C ILE A 21 7.73 -32.87 -29.34
N ARG A 22 8.74 -32.50 -30.14
CA ARG A 22 8.60 -31.50 -31.22
C ARG A 22 8.58 -32.18 -32.58
N LYS A 23 7.60 -31.85 -33.41
CA LYS A 23 7.50 -32.24 -34.82
C LYS A 23 7.46 -30.98 -35.70
N GLY A 24 8.21 -30.95 -36.79
CA GLY A 24 8.37 -29.79 -37.67
C GLY A 24 8.26 -30.14 -39.15
N GLY A 25 7.58 -29.29 -39.93
CA GLY A 25 7.32 -29.48 -41.35
C GLY A 25 8.22 -28.65 -42.27
N GLU A 26 7.79 -28.52 -43.53
CA GLU A 26 8.47 -27.67 -44.51
C GLU A 26 8.23 -26.18 -44.22
N PRO A 27 9.24 -25.30 -44.33
CA PRO A 27 9.06 -23.86 -44.08
C PRO A 27 8.01 -23.22 -45.00
N GLY A 28 7.04 -22.53 -44.39
CA GLY A 28 5.92 -21.86 -45.06
C GLY A 28 4.75 -22.79 -45.46
N SER A 29 4.77 -24.06 -45.04
CA SER A 29 3.72 -25.05 -45.34
C SER A 29 2.47 -24.93 -44.45
N LEU A 30 2.56 -24.16 -43.37
CA LEU A 30 1.58 -24.11 -42.27
C LEU A 30 1.37 -25.50 -41.63
N PHE A 31 2.43 -26.28 -41.51
CA PHE A 31 2.41 -27.55 -40.80
C PHE A 31 2.03 -27.33 -39.33
N GLY A 32 0.94 -27.96 -38.88
CA GLY A 32 0.31 -27.68 -37.59
C GLY A 32 -0.91 -26.75 -37.68
N PHE A 33 -1.42 -26.47 -38.88
CA PHE A 33 -2.67 -25.72 -39.05
C PHE A 33 -3.89 -26.47 -38.49
N SER A 34 -3.92 -27.79 -38.65
CA SER A 34 -4.90 -28.69 -38.03
C SER A 34 -4.22 -29.98 -37.57
N LEU A 35 -4.80 -30.64 -36.58
CA LEU A 35 -4.25 -31.82 -35.91
C LEU A 35 -5.35 -32.85 -35.67
N ALA A 36 -4.99 -34.14 -35.66
CA ALA A 36 -5.85 -35.19 -35.11
C ALA A 36 -5.01 -36.34 -34.55
N MET A 37 -5.40 -36.89 -33.40
CA MET A 37 -4.79 -38.10 -32.86
C MET A 37 -5.39 -39.34 -33.52
N HIS A 38 -4.55 -40.32 -33.90
CA HIS A 38 -5.02 -41.53 -34.55
C HIS A 38 -4.33 -42.80 -34.03
N ARG A 39 -5.09 -43.90 -33.99
CA ARG A 39 -4.62 -45.22 -33.59
C ARG A 39 -5.13 -46.28 -34.55
N GLN A 40 -4.23 -46.81 -35.38
CA GLN A 40 -4.44 -48.04 -36.15
C GLN A 40 -4.48 -49.23 -35.17
N LEU A 41 -5.37 -50.20 -35.39
CA LEU A 41 -5.50 -51.37 -34.49
C LEU A 41 -4.70 -52.59 -34.94
N ASN A 42 -4.40 -52.70 -36.23
CA ASN A 42 -3.61 -53.81 -36.79
C ASN A 42 -2.63 -53.32 -37.88
N PRO A 43 -1.31 -53.27 -37.60
CA PRO A 43 -0.70 -53.37 -36.27
C PRO A 43 -1.13 -52.22 -35.34
N ASP A 44 -1.08 -52.43 -34.02
CA ASP A 44 -1.37 -51.37 -33.03
C ASP A 44 -0.30 -50.26 -33.13
N LYS A 45 -0.67 -49.14 -33.76
CA LYS A 45 0.20 -47.98 -33.99
C LYS A 45 -0.55 -46.70 -33.63
N ARG A 46 0.10 -45.85 -32.83
CA ARG A 46 -0.39 -44.53 -32.42
C ARG A 46 0.44 -43.46 -33.11
N MET A 47 -0.22 -42.42 -33.60
CA MET A 47 0.42 -41.36 -34.41
C MET A 47 -0.35 -40.06 -34.32
N LEU A 48 0.36 -38.95 -34.52
CA LEU A 48 -0.25 -37.63 -34.70
C LEU A 48 -0.38 -37.36 -36.21
N LEU A 49 -1.58 -36.99 -36.65
CA LEU A 49 -1.87 -36.55 -38.00
C LEU A 49 -1.85 -35.02 -38.04
N ILE A 50 -1.18 -34.45 -39.04
CA ILE A 50 -0.88 -33.02 -39.11
C ILE A 50 -1.23 -32.46 -40.49
N GLY A 51 -2.15 -31.49 -40.51
CA GLY A 51 -2.49 -30.71 -41.69
C GLY A 51 -1.43 -29.65 -41.99
N ALA A 52 -1.06 -29.54 -43.26
CA ALA A 52 -0.12 -28.54 -43.79
C ALA A 52 -0.69 -27.94 -45.09
N PRO A 53 -1.67 -27.02 -45.02
CA PRO A 53 -2.44 -26.55 -46.19
C PRO A 53 -1.64 -25.76 -47.22
N ARG A 54 -0.38 -25.42 -46.96
CA ARG A 54 0.54 -24.79 -47.91
C ARG A 54 1.77 -25.63 -48.23
N ALA A 55 1.77 -26.93 -47.89
CA ALA A 55 2.78 -27.86 -48.37
C ALA A 55 2.84 -27.87 -49.90
N ARG A 56 4.04 -28.12 -50.44
CA ARG A 56 4.32 -28.17 -51.88
C ARG A 56 3.47 -29.23 -52.58
N ALA A 57 3.31 -29.13 -53.89
CA ALA A 57 2.60 -30.14 -54.67
C ALA A 57 3.26 -31.54 -54.62
N LEU A 58 2.50 -32.58 -54.96
CA LEU A 58 3.04 -33.93 -55.21
C LEU A 58 3.61 -34.01 -56.64
N GLY A 59 4.55 -34.95 -56.88
CA GLY A 59 5.40 -34.96 -58.07
C GLY A 59 4.73 -35.13 -59.43
N LYS A 60 3.43 -35.47 -59.50
CA LYS A 60 2.66 -35.51 -60.77
C LYS A 60 1.72 -34.32 -60.96
N GLN A 61 1.53 -33.49 -59.95
CA GLN A 61 0.65 -32.31 -60.00
C GLN A 61 1.36 -31.17 -60.77
N THR A 62 0.59 -30.31 -61.44
CA THR A 62 1.10 -29.14 -62.18
C THR A 62 1.11 -27.87 -61.34
N ALA A 63 0.30 -27.82 -60.27
CA ALA A 63 0.36 -26.84 -59.21
C ALA A 63 1.75 -26.83 -58.50
N ASN A 64 2.07 -25.72 -57.83
CA ASN A 64 3.27 -25.60 -56.98
C ASN A 64 2.94 -25.87 -55.50
N ILE A 65 1.74 -25.48 -55.06
CA ILE A 65 1.27 -25.62 -53.68
C ILE A 65 -0.13 -26.24 -53.70
N THR A 66 -0.30 -27.43 -53.11
CA THR A 66 -1.62 -28.08 -53.00
C THR A 66 -2.03 -28.37 -51.55
N GLY A 67 -1.09 -28.28 -50.61
CA GLY A 67 -1.28 -28.71 -49.23
C GLY A 67 -1.10 -30.22 -49.07
N GLY A 68 -1.18 -30.73 -47.84
CA GLY A 68 -1.07 -32.15 -47.58
C GLY A 68 -1.38 -32.53 -46.14
N LEU A 69 -1.54 -33.84 -45.94
CA LEU A 69 -1.61 -34.49 -44.64
C LEU A 69 -0.29 -35.23 -44.38
N TYR A 70 0.24 -35.08 -43.16
CA TYR A 70 1.41 -35.79 -42.69
C TYR A 70 1.02 -36.70 -41.51
N LYS A 71 1.65 -37.86 -41.41
CA LYS A 71 1.61 -38.75 -40.24
C LYS A 71 2.94 -38.65 -39.50
N CYS A 72 2.92 -38.59 -38.19
CA CYS A 72 4.13 -38.52 -37.36
C CYS A 72 4.10 -39.59 -36.28
N GLU A 73 5.14 -40.44 -36.21
CA GLU A 73 5.27 -41.44 -35.15
C GLU A 73 5.66 -40.76 -33.82
N ILE A 74 5.27 -41.36 -32.68
CA ILE A 74 5.44 -40.77 -31.35
C ILE A 74 6.86 -41.03 -30.83
N SER A 75 7.81 -40.30 -31.41
CA SER A 75 9.27 -40.40 -31.25
C SER A 75 9.90 -39.03 -31.02
N GLN A 76 11.09 -38.97 -30.40
CA GLN A 76 11.84 -37.71 -30.23
C GLN A 76 12.49 -37.20 -31.53
N SER A 77 12.69 -38.06 -32.51
CA SER A 77 13.15 -37.72 -33.86
C SER A 77 12.02 -37.12 -34.71
N ASN A 78 12.35 -36.33 -35.73
CA ASN A 78 11.34 -35.64 -36.55
C ASN A 78 10.75 -36.55 -37.66
N ASP A 79 10.28 -37.73 -37.25
CA ASP A 79 9.79 -38.78 -38.14
C ASP A 79 8.35 -38.46 -38.57
N CYS A 80 8.22 -37.56 -39.54
CA CYS A 80 6.96 -37.14 -40.14
C CYS A 80 6.97 -37.40 -41.65
N GLU A 81 6.09 -38.28 -42.11
CA GLU A 81 5.95 -38.66 -43.52
C GLU A 81 4.69 -38.03 -44.11
N ARG A 82 4.76 -37.51 -45.35
CA ARG A 82 3.57 -37.09 -46.10
C ARG A 82 2.78 -38.32 -46.55
N ILE A 83 1.47 -38.27 -46.44
CA ILE A 83 0.57 -39.31 -46.94
C ILE A 83 0.28 -39.03 -48.41
N GLU A 84 0.56 -39.99 -49.29
CA GLU A 84 0.34 -39.84 -50.73
C GLU A 84 -1.08 -40.26 -51.15
N PHE A 85 -1.92 -39.27 -51.42
CA PHE A 85 -3.21 -39.39 -52.10
C PHE A 85 -3.39 -38.18 -53.04
N ASP A 86 -4.39 -38.21 -53.92
CA ASP A 86 -4.73 -37.07 -54.82
C ASP A 86 -3.60 -36.64 -55.81
N ASN A 87 -2.63 -37.53 -56.10
CA ASN A 87 -1.40 -37.21 -56.83
C ASN A 87 -1.60 -36.77 -58.30
N GLU A 88 -2.61 -37.29 -59.01
CA GLU A 88 -2.91 -36.86 -60.39
C GLU A 88 -3.61 -35.47 -60.42
N GLU A 89 -3.52 -34.72 -61.53
CA GLU A 89 -4.27 -33.46 -61.74
C GLU A 89 -4.70 -33.32 -63.21
N ASP A 90 -5.97 -33.00 -63.49
CA ASP A 90 -6.44 -32.63 -64.84
C ASP A 90 -6.87 -31.16 -64.92
N ILE A 91 -5.92 -30.32 -65.35
CA ILE A 91 -6.08 -28.87 -65.54
C ILE A 91 -7.26 -28.45 -66.45
N ARG A 92 -7.88 -29.37 -67.20
CA ARG A 92 -9.06 -29.09 -68.04
C ARG A 92 -10.36 -29.07 -67.24
N VAL A 93 -10.37 -29.68 -66.06
CA VAL A 93 -11.55 -29.81 -65.18
C VAL A 93 -11.34 -29.23 -63.78
N GLU A 94 -10.11 -29.12 -63.30
CA GLU A 94 -9.78 -28.65 -61.95
C GLU A 94 -8.59 -27.68 -61.91
N ASN A 95 -8.33 -27.11 -60.73
CA ASN A 95 -7.10 -26.41 -60.38
C ASN A 95 -6.81 -26.64 -58.89
N LYS A 96 -5.67 -27.28 -58.58
CA LYS A 96 -5.26 -27.58 -57.20
C LYS A 96 -4.36 -26.52 -56.57
N GLU A 97 -3.91 -25.53 -57.33
CA GLU A 97 -3.03 -24.47 -56.82
C GLU A 97 -3.71 -23.70 -55.68
N ASN A 98 -3.08 -23.76 -54.50
CA ASN A 98 -3.53 -23.15 -53.26
C ASN A 98 -4.91 -23.68 -52.78
N GLN A 99 -5.22 -24.97 -53.03
CA GLN A 99 -6.49 -25.61 -52.62
C GLN A 99 -6.63 -25.86 -51.10
N TRP A 100 -5.53 -25.79 -50.35
CA TRP A 100 -5.46 -25.99 -48.89
C TRP A 100 -5.86 -27.39 -48.42
N MET A 101 -5.29 -28.44 -49.03
CA MET A 101 -5.45 -29.82 -48.54
C MET A 101 -4.83 -29.97 -47.14
N GLY A 102 -5.58 -30.52 -46.19
CA GLY A 102 -5.22 -30.51 -44.77
C GLY A 102 -5.53 -29.19 -44.06
N VAL A 103 -6.50 -28.40 -44.56
CA VAL A 103 -7.10 -27.31 -43.76
C VAL A 103 -7.84 -27.87 -42.54
N THR A 104 -8.53 -28.97 -42.73
CA THR A 104 -9.19 -29.77 -41.70
C THR A 104 -8.63 -31.18 -41.76
N VAL A 105 -8.39 -31.77 -40.60
CA VAL A 105 -8.04 -33.17 -40.41
C VAL A 105 -8.85 -33.64 -39.20
N GLN A 106 -9.60 -34.72 -39.35
CA GLN A 106 -10.32 -35.34 -38.23
C GLN A 106 -10.22 -36.86 -38.27
N SER A 107 -10.31 -37.48 -37.09
CA SER A 107 -10.05 -38.90 -36.86
C SER A 107 -11.26 -39.53 -36.18
N GLN A 108 -11.79 -40.61 -36.74
CA GLN A 108 -12.91 -41.40 -36.20
C GLN A 108 -12.47 -42.30 -35.01
N GLY A 109 -11.46 -41.88 -34.25
CA GLY A 109 -10.91 -42.62 -33.12
C GLY A 109 -10.14 -43.90 -33.48
N PRO A 110 -9.90 -44.79 -32.49
CA PRO A 110 -9.09 -45.99 -32.67
C PRO A 110 -9.72 -47.01 -33.63
N GLY A 111 -9.01 -47.32 -34.73
CA GLY A 111 -9.44 -48.25 -35.77
C GLY A 111 -10.46 -47.70 -36.76
N GLY A 112 -10.89 -46.45 -36.59
CA GLY A 112 -11.78 -45.74 -37.51
C GLY A 112 -11.04 -45.12 -38.71
N LYS A 113 -11.79 -44.39 -39.52
CA LYS A 113 -11.35 -43.66 -40.70
C LYS A 113 -10.84 -42.25 -40.36
N ILE A 114 -10.20 -41.61 -41.33
CA ILE A 114 -9.67 -40.25 -41.24
C ILE A 114 -10.32 -39.41 -42.32
N VAL A 115 -10.78 -38.20 -42.02
CA VAL A 115 -11.25 -37.23 -43.04
C VAL A 115 -10.26 -36.06 -43.15
N THR A 116 -9.95 -35.65 -44.37
CA THR A 116 -9.08 -34.50 -44.66
C THR A 116 -9.61 -33.71 -45.86
N CYS A 117 -9.57 -32.39 -45.77
CA CYS A 117 -10.29 -31.51 -46.71
C CYS A 117 -9.42 -30.44 -47.36
N ALA A 118 -9.90 -29.93 -48.49
CA ALA A 118 -9.32 -28.85 -49.29
C ALA A 118 -10.41 -27.82 -49.65
N HIS A 119 -10.83 -27.00 -48.68
CA HIS A 119 -11.94 -26.04 -48.81
C HIS A 119 -11.77 -24.97 -49.90
N ARG A 120 -10.57 -24.81 -50.49
CA ARG A 120 -10.28 -23.86 -51.58
C ARG A 120 -10.09 -24.51 -52.95
N TYR A 121 -10.31 -25.82 -53.04
CA TYR A 121 -10.31 -26.55 -54.31
C TYR A 121 -11.23 -25.88 -55.35
N GLN A 122 -10.72 -25.74 -56.57
CA GLN A 122 -11.40 -25.04 -57.66
C GLN A 122 -11.79 -25.99 -58.78
N ARG A 123 -13.09 -26.02 -59.10
CA ARG A 123 -13.60 -26.68 -60.29
C ARG A 123 -13.56 -25.70 -61.47
N ARG A 124 -12.95 -26.09 -62.60
CA ARG A 124 -12.92 -25.30 -63.84
C ARG A 124 -13.96 -25.82 -64.83
N LEU A 125 -14.63 -24.89 -65.52
CA LEU A 125 -15.58 -25.17 -66.61
C LEU A 125 -15.30 -24.25 -67.80
N PHE A 126 -15.51 -24.75 -69.02
CA PHE A 126 -15.23 -24.07 -70.30
C PHE A 126 -13.80 -23.52 -70.42
N VAL A 127 -12.81 -24.32 -69.98
CA VAL A 127 -11.38 -23.96 -69.95
C VAL A 127 -10.87 -23.48 -71.31
N ASN A 128 -10.03 -22.44 -71.29
CA ASN A 128 -9.46 -21.78 -72.47
C ASN A 128 -10.49 -21.14 -73.43
N THR A 129 -11.71 -20.84 -72.95
CA THR A 129 -12.72 -20.07 -73.70
C THR A 129 -13.04 -18.73 -73.00
N PRO A 130 -13.67 -17.76 -73.69
CA PRO A 130 -14.20 -16.54 -73.05
C PRO A 130 -15.30 -16.79 -72.00
N GLN A 131 -15.75 -18.04 -71.85
CA GLN A 131 -16.75 -18.48 -70.88
C GLN A 131 -16.11 -19.28 -69.72
N GLU A 132 -14.76 -19.32 -69.63
CA GLU A 132 -14.08 -20.01 -68.53
C GLU A 132 -14.56 -19.47 -67.19
N SER A 133 -15.04 -20.38 -66.35
CA SER A 133 -15.57 -20.08 -65.03
C SER A 133 -15.00 -21.06 -64.00
N ARG A 134 -14.82 -20.57 -62.77
CA ARG A 134 -14.13 -21.28 -61.68
C ARG A 134 -14.98 -21.22 -60.43
N ASP A 135 -15.44 -22.37 -59.96
CA ASP A 135 -16.25 -22.48 -58.75
C ASP A 135 -15.38 -23.00 -57.60
N ILE A 136 -15.43 -22.34 -56.44
CA ILE A 136 -14.68 -22.73 -55.25
C ILE A 136 -15.58 -23.66 -54.42
N THR A 137 -15.77 -24.88 -54.92
CA THR A 137 -16.61 -25.87 -54.26
C THR A 137 -15.98 -26.34 -52.95
N GLY A 138 -14.66 -26.56 -52.93
CA GLY A 138 -14.03 -27.42 -51.94
C GLY A 138 -14.18 -28.91 -52.28
N ARG A 139 -13.39 -29.77 -51.63
CA ARG A 139 -13.48 -31.26 -51.68
C ARG A 139 -12.92 -31.86 -50.39
N CYS A 140 -13.31 -33.09 -50.07
CA CYS A 140 -12.70 -33.88 -49.00
C CYS A 140 -12.30 -35.29 -49.47
N TYR A 141 -11.43 -35.91 -48.68
CA TYR A 141 -11.00 -37.30 -48.79
C TYR A 141 -11.27 -38.02 -47.47
N VAL A 142 -11.75 -39.26 -47.55
CA VAL A 142 -11.78 -40.19 -46.42
C VAL A 142 -10.72 -41.28 -46.66
N LEU A 143 -9.99 -41.64 -45.60
CA LEU A 143 -8.94 -42.66 -45.62
C LEU A 143 -9.26 -43.75 -44.60
N SER A 144 -8.91 -44.99 -44.90
CA SER A 144 -8.97 -46.13 -43.98
C SER A 144 -7.96 -46.00 -42.81
N GLN A 145 -8.11 -46.84 -41.77
CA GLN A 145 -7.30 -46.79 -40.53
C GLN A 145 -5.78 -46.98 -40.71
N ASP A 146 -5.34 -47.43 -41.89
CA ASP A 146 -3.94 -47.58 -42.26
C ASP A 146 -3.41 -46.38 -43.09
N LEU A 147 -4.25 -45.35 -43.24
CA LEU A 147 -4.03 -44.12 -44.02
C LEU A 147 -4.02 -44.32 -45.55
N THR A 148 -4.62 -45.41 -46.04
CA THR A 148 -4.82 -45.66 -47.48
C THR A 148 -6.25 -45.35 -47.93
N ILE A 149 -6.54 -45.59 -49.22
CA ILE A 149 -7.88 -45.52 -49.81
C ILE A 149 -8.23 -46.92 -50.31
N ASP A 150 -9.18 -47.59 -49.66
CA ASP A 150 -9.69 -48.87 -50.14
C ASP A 150 -10.70 -48.65 -51.28
N THR A 151 -10.30 -48.95 -52.51
CA THR A 151 -11.18 -48.84 -53.69
C THR A 151 -12.34 -49.85 -53.72
N SER A 152 -12.47 -50.72 -52.72
CA SER A 152 -13.63 -51.60 -52.50
C SER A 152 -14.60 -51.11 -51.40
N SER A 153 -14.28 -50.00 -50.73
CA SER A 153 -15.18 -49.33 -49.78
C SER A 153 -15.71 -48.02 -50.38
N ASP A 154 -17.02 -47.93 -50.61
CA ASP A 154 -17.69 -46.74 -51.19
C ASP A 154 -17.61 -45.47 -50.31
N GLU A 155 -17.20 -45.63 -49.05
CA GLU A 155 -16.94 -44.53 -48.12
C GLU A 155 -15.55 -43.91 -48.30
N ASP A 156 -14.59 -44.63 -48.88
CA ASP A 156 -13.19 -44.22 -48.98
C ASP A 156 -12.92 -43.34 -50.21
N GLY A 157 -11.86 -42.53 -50.13
CA GLY A 157 -11.33 -41.76 -51.24
C GLY A 157 -12.01 -40.41 -51.47
N GLY A 158 -11.96 -39.94 -52.72
CA GLY A 158 -12.14 -38.53 -53.09
C GLY A 158 -13.54 -38.11 -53.56
N SER A 159 -14.56 -38.95 -53.37
CA SER A 159 -15.95 -38.70 -53.84
C SER A 159 -16.79 -37.88 -52.85
N TRP A 160 -16.15 -37.13 -51.95
CA TRP A 160 -16.82 -36.28 -50.96
C TRP A 160 -16.82 -34.82 -51.45
N ASN A 161 -17.60 -34.58 -52.50
CA ASN A 161 -17.69 -33.33 -53.28
C ASN A 161 -19.16 -32.88 -53.51
N PHE A 162 -20.02 -32.98 -52.49
CA PHE A 162 -21.48 -32.75 -52.60
C PHE A 162 -21.92 -31.39 -53.18
N CYS A 163 -21.06 -30.36 -53.16
CA CYS A 163 -21.35 -29.08 -53.81
C CYS A 163 -21.14 -29.08 -55.33
N GLU A 164 -20.47 -30.10 -55.90
CA GLU A 164 -20.30 -30.24 -57.35
C GLU A 164 -21.63 -30.58 -58.04
N GLY A 165 -21.82 -30.13 -59.29
CA GLY A 165 -23.04 -30.36 -60.06
C GLY A 165 -24.27 -29.53 -59.64
N ARG A 166 -24.23 -28.87 -58.46
CA ARG A 166 -25.30 -28.01 -57.96
C ARG A 166 -25.35 -26.64 -58.64
N ALA A 167 -26.40 -25.87 -58.34
CA ALA A 167 -26.62 -24.53 -58.90
C ALA A 167 -25.43 -23.59 -58.63
N ARG A 168 -24.91 -22.97 -59.70
CA ARG A 168 -23.65 -22.23 -59.71
C ARG A 168 -23.78 -20.79 -59.21
N GLY A 169 -22.65 -20.13 -58.98
CA GLY A 169 -22.56 -18.75 -58.49
C GLY A 169 -22.60 -18.63 -56.96
N HIS A 170 -22.16 -17.48 -56.44
CA HIS A 170 -22.05 -17.23 -54.99
C HIS A 170 -23.40 -17.19 -54.26
N GLU A 171 -24.48 -16.85 -54.99
CA GLU A 171 -25.86 -16.91 -54.51
C GLU A 171 -26.31 -18.33 -54.13
N MET A 172 -25.62 -19.36 -54.64
CA MET A 172 -25.95 -20.78 -54.49
C MET A 172 -24.69 -21.58 -54.05
N PHE A 173 -24.15 -22.47 -54.88
CA PHE A 173 -23.06 -23.41 -54.51
C PHE A 173 -21.70 -23.10 -55.17
N GLY A 174 -21.60 -22.09 -56.04
CA GLY A 174 -20.35 -21.75 -56.75
C GLY A 174 -19.20 -21.23 -55.87
N SER A 175 -19.45 -21.02 -54.58
CA SER A 175 -18.45 -20.65 -53.57
C SER A 175 -18.64 -21.45 -52.28
N CYS A 176 -19.14 -22.68 -52.36
CA CYS A 176 -19.53 -23.53 -51.23
C CYS A 176 -18.48 -23.60 -50.10
N GLN A 177 -17.20 -23.78 -50.47
CA GLN A 177 -16.08 -24.04 -49.57
C GLN A 177 -16.34 -25.20 -48.58
N GLN A 178 -16.91 -26.31 -49.06
CA GLN A 178 -17.15 -27.49 -48.23
C GLN A 178 -15.84 -28.06 -47.66
N GLY A 179 -15.87 -28.47 -46.39
CA GLY A 179 -14.70 -28.96 -45.70
C GLY A 179 -13.76 -27.84 -45.24
N LEU A 180 -14.28 -26.65 -44.91
CA LEU A 180 -13.59 -25.75 -43.97
C LEU A 180 -13.66 -26.33 -42.55
N ALA A 181 -14.82 -26.88 -42.20
CA ALA A 181 -15.00 -27.81 -41.10
C ALA A 181 -15.56 -29.13 -41.65
N ALA A 182 -15.09 -30.23 -41.07
CA ALA A 182 -15.60 -31.58 -41.26
C ALA A 182 -15.27 -32.38 -40.00
N THR A 183 -16.18 -33.24 -39.54
CA THR A 183 -15.97 -34.09 -38.37
C THR A 183 -16.74 -35.40 -38.50
N PHE A 184 -16.34 -36.43 -37.75
CA PHE A 184 -17.13 -37.64 -37.58
C PHE A 184 -18.12 -37.45 -36.42
N THR A 185 -19.25 -38.14 -36.45
CA THR A 185 -20.14 -38.15 -35.29
C THR A 185 -19.56 -38.99 -34.15
N LYS A 186 -19.83 -38.64 -32.88
CA LYS A 186 -19.26 -39.34 -31.71
C LYS A 186 -19.71 -40.81 -31.53
N ASP A 187 -20.70 -41.25 -32.29
CA ASP A 187 -21.11 -42.66 -32.43
C ASP A 187 -20.41 -43.38 -33.61
N TYR A 188 -19.54 -42.66 -34.32
CA TYR A 188 -18.78 -43.06 -35.50
C TYR A 188 -19.62 -43.44 -36.72
N HIS A 189 -20.91 -43.07 -36.79
CA HIS A 189 -21.81 -43.49 -37.87
C HIS A 189 -21.76 -42.57 -39.11
N TYR A 190 -21.77 -41.25 -38.94
CA TYR A 190 -21.80 -40.28 -40.05
C TYR A 190 -20.52 -39.45 -40.19
N VAL A 191 -20.32 -38.87 -41.38
CA VAL A 191 -19.45 -37.72 -41.59
C VAL A 191 -20.30 -36.46 -41.71
N VAL A 192 -19.89 -35.39 -41.02
CA VAL A 192 -20.54 -34.08 -41.03
C VAL A 192 -19.64 -33.09 -41.77
N PHE A 193 -20.20 -32.35 -42.74
CA PHE A 193 -19.48 -31.34 -43.52
C PHE A 193 -20.08 -29.95 -43.34
N GLY A 194 -19.20 -28.97 -43.15
CA GLY A 194 -19.52 -27.54 -43.10
C GLY A 194 -19.13 -26.87 -44.42
N ALA A 195 -20.02 -26.06 -44.97
CA ALA A 195 -19.81 -25.33 -46.22
C ALA A 195 -20.31 -23.86 -46.08
N PRO A 196 -19.52 -22.99 -45.44
CA PRO A 196 -19.97 -21.66 -45.00
C PRO A 196 -20.19 -20.65 -46.13
N GLY A 197 -19.71 -20.94 -47.35
CA GLY A 197 -19.89 -20.07 -48.51
C GLY A 197 -21.10 -20.38 -49.38
N ALA A 198 -21.90 -21.39 -49.03
CA ALA A 198 -23.17 -21.69 -49.69
C ALA A 198 -24.24 -20.60 -49.42
N TYR A 199 -25.15 -20.41 -50.37
CA TYR A 199 -26.32 -19.52 -50.31
C TYR A 199 -25.99 -18.07 -49.89
N ASN A 200 -25.19 -17.36 -50.70
CA ASN A 200 -24.71 -15.99 -50.40
C ASN A 200 -24.09 -15.90 -48.99
N TRP A 201 -23.18 -16.84 -48.70
CA TRP A 201 -22.51 -17.02 -47.42
C TRP A 201 -23.43 -17.13 -46.19
N LYS A 202 -24.71 -17.54 -46.34
CA LYS A 202 -25.51 -18.06 -45.22
C LYS A 202 -24.75 -19.23 -44.57
N GLY A 203 -24.24 -20.13 -45.40
CA GLY A 203 -23.58 -21.37 -45.00
C GLY A 203 -24.56 -22.51 -44.71
N ILE A 204 -24.06 -23.75 -44.79
CA ILE A 204 -24.83 -24.97 -44.54
C ILE A 204 -24.04 -26.01 -43.76
N VAL A 205 -24.78 -26.95 -43.19
CA VAL A 205 -24.28 -28.20 -42.61
C VAL A 205 -24.96 -29.36 -43.31
N ARG A 206 -24.19 -30.41 -43.61
CA ARG A 206 -24.66 -31.66 -44.20
C ARG A 206 -24.13 -32.84 -43.40
N VAL A 207 -24.98 -33.82 -43.16
CA VAL A 207 -24.66 -35.11 -42.50
C VAL A 207 -24.85 -36.20 -43.54
N GLU A 208 -23.84 -37.03 -43.79
CA GLU A 208 -23.85 -38.03 -44.86
C GLU A 208 -23.06 -39.28 -44.47
N GLN A 209 -23.50 -40.43 -44.98
CA GLN A 209 -22.84 -41.73 -44.92
C GLN A 209 -22.93 -42.37 -46.31
N LYS A 210 -21.93 -43.18 -46.69
CA LYS A 210 -21.83 -43.81 -48.02
C LYS A 210 -21.69 -45.32 -47.95
N ASN A 211 -22.46 -45.96 -47.09
CA ASN A 211 -22.40 -47.40 -46.89
C ASN A 211 -23.43 -48.13 -47.76
N ASN A 212 -23.02 -48.60 -48.95
CA ASN A 212 -23.91 -49.32 -49.85
C ASN A 212 -24.47 -50.62 -49.22
N THR A 213 -23.75 -51.24 -48.27
CA THR A 213 -24.25 -52.41 -47.53
C THR A 213 -25.53 -52.11 -46.73
N LEU A 214 -25.69 -50.88 -46.21
CA LEU A 214 -26.92 -50.48 -45.53
C LEU A 214 -28.10 -50.44 -46.52
N LEU A 215 -27.88 -49.91 -47.73
CA LEU A 215 -28.87 -49.88 -48.81
C LEU A 215 -29.22 -51.30 -49.32
N GLU A 216 -28.23 -52.19 -49.43
CA GLU A 216 -28.44 -53.61 -49.76
C GLU A 216 -29.21 -54.37 -48.67
N MET A 217 -28.99 -54.04 -47.39
CA MET A 217 -29.75 -54.57 -46.25
C MET A 217 -31.14 -53.94 -46.08
N GLY A 218 -31.53 -52.98 -46.93
CA GLY A 218 -32.84 -52.34 -46.91
C GLY A 218 -33.00 -51.20 -45.90
N VAL A 219 -31.89 -50.65 -45.38
CA VAL A 219 -31.88 -49.47 -44.51
C VAL A 219 -31.86 -48.22 -45.38
N TYR A 220 -33.05 -47.70 -45.70
CA TYR A 220 -33.24 -46.57 -46.62
C TYR A 220 -33.35 -45.20 -45.94
N ASP A 221 -33.27 -45.12 -44.61
CA ASP A 221 -33.50 -43.88 -43.84
C ASP A 221 -32.25 -43.40 -43.09
N ASP A 222 -31.08 -43.49 -43.74
CA ASP A 222 -29.76 -43.14 -43.18
C ASP A 222 -29.10 -41.89 -43.82
N GLY A 223 -29.94 -41.01 -44.38
CA GLY A 223 -29.51 -39.73 -44.97
C GLY A 223 -29.27 -39.79 -46.48
N PRO A 224 -28.63 -38.77 -47.08
CA PRO A 224 -28.07 -37.57 -46.44
C PRO A 224 -29.12 -36.64 -45.80
N TYR A 225 -28.67 -35.81 -44.85
CA TYR A 225 -29.48 -34.76 -44.22
C TYR A 225 -28.80 -33.39 -44.37
N GLU A 226 -29.55 -32.36 -44.76
CA GLU A 226 -28.96 -31.04 -45.06
C GLU A 226 -29.78 -29.87 -44.49
N VAL A 227 -29.06 -28.83 -44.03
CA VAL A 227 -29.66 -27.53 -43.69
C VAL A 227 -30.01 -26.80 -44.99
N GLY A 228 -31.30 -26.63 -45.25
CA GLY A 228 -31.84 -26.21 -46.55
C GLY A 228 -32.77 -27.24 -47.20
N ASP A 229 -32.81 -28.47 -46.64
CA ASP A 229 -33.37 -29.69 -47.23
C ASP A 229 -32.64 -30.12 -48.52
N GLU A 230 -32.24 -31.39 -48.55
CA GLU A 230 -31.35 -31.93 -49.58
C GLU A 230 -31.98 -31.96 -50.98
N HIS A 231 -33.29 -32.21 -51.04
CA HIS A 231 -34.03 -32.31 -52.30
C HIS A 231 -34.62 -30.97 -52.74
N LEU A 232 -34.97 -30.10 -51.78
CA LEU A 232 -35.55 -28.78 -52.06
C LEU A 232 -34.50 -27.69 -52.32
N LEU A 233 -33.29 -27.83 -51.75
CA LEU A 233 -32.18 -26.87 -51.86
C LEU A 233 -32.62 -25.41 -51.60
N ASN A 234 -33.39 -25.20 -50.53
CA ASN A 234 -34.08 -23.95 -50.28
C ASN A 234 -33.33 -23.07 -49.25
N PRO A 235 -32.77 -21.92 -49.64
CA PRO A 235 -32.04 -21.03 -48.73
C PRO A 235 -32.91 -20.47 -47.59
N GLU A 236 -34.24 -20.44 -47.72
CA GLU A 236 -35.15 -19.95 -46.67
C GLU A 236 -35.44 -20.99 -45.58
N LEU A 237 -34.98 -22.23 -45.75
CA LEU A 237 -34.98 -23.25 -44.69
C LEU A 237 -33.68 -23.23 -43.86
N VAL A 238 -32.70 -22.40 -44.23
CA VAL A 238 -31.43 -22.19 -43.53
C VAL A 238 -31.64 -21.17 -42.38
N PRO A 239 -31.29 -21.49 -41.13
CA PRO A 239 -31.76 -20.76 -39.93
C PRO A 239 -30.94 -19.51 -39.59
N VAL A 240 -30.19 -18.95 -40.54
CA VAL A 240 -29.30 -17.79 -40.33
C VAL A 240 -29.40 -16.81 -41.51
N PRO A 241 -29.16 -15.49 -41.29
CA PRO A 241 -29.13 -14.53 -42.38
C PRO A 241 -27.92 -14.75 -43.31
N ALA A 242 -27.93 -14.11 -44.48
CA ALA A 242 -26.78 -14.11 -45.40
C ALA A 242 -25.50 -13.60 -44.71
N ASN A 243 -24.34 -14.04 -45.19
CA ASN A 243 -23.01 -13.73 -44.61
C ASN A 243 -22.77 -14.23 -43.16
N SER A 244 -23.53 -15.22 -42.67
CA SER A 244 -23.38 -15.78 -41.31
C SER A 244 -22.29 -16.83 -41.16
N TYR A 245 -21.90 -17.50 -42.25
CA TYR A 245 -20.92 -18.60 -42.28
C TYR A 245 -21.32 -19.81 -41.41
N LEU A 246 -22.57 -20.29 -41.49
CA LEU A 246 -22.98 -21.52 -40.80
C LEU A 246 -22.17 -22.73 -41.31
N GLY A 247 -21.69 -23.56 -40.38
CA GLY A 247 -20.78 -24.65 -40.69
C GLY A 247 -19.31 -24.20 -40.80
N PHE A 248 -18.93 -23.11 -40.12
CA PHE A 248 -17.53 -22.68 -40.00
C PHE A 248 -16.73 -23.58 -39.04
N SER A 249 -17.39 -24.08 -37.99
CA SER A 249 -16.90 -25.08 -37.03
C SER A 249 -18.02 -26.07 -36.71
N LEU A 250 -17.65 -27.30 -36.33
CA LEU A 250 -18.56 -28.44 -36.18
C LEU A 250 -18.10 -29.41 -35.10
N ASP A 251 -19.03 -29.79 -34.23
CA ASP A 251 -18.94 -30.96 -33.36
C ASP A 251 -20.33 -31.63 -33.25
N SER A 252 -20.47 -32.73 -32.50
CA SER A 252 -21.71 -33.48 -32.36
C SER A 252 -21.80 -34.20 -31.02
N GLY A 253 -23.01 -34.61 -30.66
CA GLY A 253 -23.21 -35.46 -29.49
C GLY A 253 -24.60 -36.05 -29.37
N HIS A 254 -24.66 -37.14 -28.62
CA HIS A 254 -25.87 -37.60 -27.95
C HIS A 254 -26.02 -36.88 -26.60
N SER A 255 -27.22 -36.88 -26.01
CA SER A 255 -27.48 -36.18 -24.74
C SER A 255 -27.11 -34.69 -24.75
N ILE A 256 -27.30 -34.00 -25.88
CA ILE A 256 -27.22 -32.53 -25.96
C ILE A 256 -28.63 -31.94 -25.70
N THR A 257 -29.56 -32.13 -26.62
CA THR A 257 -30.97 -31.70 -26.45
C THR A 257 -31.87 -32.81 -25.92
N ARG A 258 -31.53 -34.07 -26.22
CA ARG A 258 -32.31 -35.28 -25.92
C ARG A 258 -31.37 -36.42 -25.53
N SER A 259 -31.76 -37.25 -24.58
CA SER A 259 -30.96 -38.40 -24.09
C SER A 259 -30.76 -39.53 -25.12
N ARG A 260 -31.48 -39.49 -26.25
CA ARG A 260 -31.24 -40.31 -27.45
C ARG A 260 -31.59 -39.48 -28.69
N GLY A 261 -30.81 -39.68 -29.75
CA GLY A 261 -30.85 -38.88 -30.97
C GLY A 261 -29.61 -37.99 -31.10
N LEU A 262 -28.98 -38.04 -32.27
CA LEU A 262 -27.83 -37.22 -32.64
C LEU A 262 -28.23 -35.73 -32.70
N THR A 263 -27.41 -34.89 -32.08
CA THR A 263 -27.43 -33.43 -32.27
C THR A 263 -26.09 -33.01 -32.88
N VAL A 264 -26.13 -32.20 -33.93
CA VAL A 264 -24.95 -31.55 -34.52
C VAL A 264 -24.87 -30.11 -34.02
N VAL A 265 -23.68 -29.70 -33.57
CA VAL A 265 -23.39 -28.37 -33.04
C VAL A 265 -22.59 -27.61 -34.09
N ALA A 266 -23.16 -26.52 -34.61
CA ALA A 266 -22.58 -25.81 -35.75
C ALA A 266 -22.33 -24.33 -35.48
N GLY A 267 -21.08 -23.89 -35.65
CA GLY A 267 -20.68 -22.49 -35.56
C GLY A 267 -21.13 -21.67 -36.76
N ALA A 268 -21.58 -20.44 -36.49
CA ALA A 268 -21.92 -19.40 -37.45
C ALA A 268 -21.37 -18.04 -36.96
N PRO A 269 -20.03 -17.82 -36.98
CA PRO A 269 -19.37 -16.74 -36.24
C PRO A 269 -19.73 -15.33 -36.70
N ARG A 270 -20.37 -15.17 -37.87
CA ARG A 270 -20.83 -13.87 -38.37
C ARG A 270 -22.34 -13.64 -38.24
N ALA A 271 -23.10 -14.63 -37.73
CA ALA A 271 -24.55 -14.53 -37.59
C ALA A 271 -24.97 -13.30 -36.76
N ASN A 272 -25.88 -12.51 -37.30
CA ASN A 272 -26.34 -11.23 -36.71
C ASN A 272 -25.20 -10.25 -36.33
N HIS A 273 -24.00 -10.38 -36.93
CA HIS A 273 -22.76 -9.68 -36.57
C HIS A 273 -22.19 -9.96 -35.17
N ASN A 274 -22.88 -10.73 -34.31
CA ASN A 274 -22.36 -11.13 -33.00
C ASN A 274 -21.72 -12.52 -33.01
N GLY A 275 -22.20 -13.39 -33.90
CA GLY A 275 -21.94 -14.83 -33.92
C GLY A 275 -23.07 -15.64 -33.29
N ALA A 276 -23.19 -16.91 -33.68
CA ALA A 276 -24.14 -17.87 -33.12
C ALA A 276 -23.59 -19.31 -33.20
N VAL A 277 -24.17 -20.20 -32.38
CA VAL A 277 -24.01 -21.65 -32.48
C VAL A 277 -25.39 -22.29 -32.57
N VAL A 278 -25.61 -23.12 -33.57
CA VAL A 278 -26.92 -23.70 -33.89
C VAL A 278 -26.92 -25.19 -33.55
N LEU A 279 -27.93 -25.65 -32.81
CA LEU A 279 -28.11 -27.06 -32.46
C LEU A 279 -29.09 -27.70 -33.45
N LEU A 280 -28.57 -28.60 -34.29
CA LEU A 280 -29.24 -29.17 -35.45
C LEU A 280 -29.57 -30.65 -35.24
N LYS A 281 -30.73 -31.07 -35.78
CA LYS A 281 -31.22 -32.46 -35.76
C LYS A 281 -32.01 -32.80 -37.02
N LYS A 282 -32.15 -34.08 -37.34
CA LYS A 282 -33.13 -34.60 -38.31
C LYS A 282 -34.56 -34.18 -37.89
N GLU A 283 -35.36 -33.61 -38.79
CA GLU A 283 -36.69 -33.06 -38.42
C GLU A 283 -37.73 -34.15 -38.14
N ARG A 284 -37.76 -35.19 -38.99
CA ARG A 284 -38.62 -36.38 -38.93
C ARG A 284 -37.89 -37.54 -39.62
N GLU A 285 -38.30 -38.78 -39.37
CA GLU A 285 -37.73 -39.98 -40.02
C GLU A 285 -37.69 -39.82 -41.56
N ALA A 286 -38.83 -39.77 -42.25
CA ALA A 286 -38.86 -39.60 -43.71
C ALA A 286 -38.55 -38.16 -44.22
N SER A 287 -37.51 -37.48 -43.71
CA SER A 287 -37.10 -36.13 -44.14
C SER A 287 -35.58 -35.97 -44.22
N ALA A 288 -35.09 -35.54 -45.38
CA ALA A 288 -33.69 -35.19 -45.67
C ALA A 288 -33.25 -33.83 -45.07
N ARG A 289 -33.98 -33.29 -44.09
CA ARG A 289 -33.79 -31.93 -43.56
C ARG A 289 -33.21 -31.92 -42.15
N LEU A 290 -32.13 -31.15 -42.00
CA LEU A 290 -31.66 -30.70 -40.69
C LEU A 290 -32.44 -29.46 -40.26
N SER A 291 -33.04 -29.55 -39.07
CA SER A 291 -33.87 -28.55 -38.41
C SER A 291 -33.20 -28.08 -37.12
N VAL A 292 -33.49 -26.84 -36.70
CA VAL A 292 -32.99 -26.30 -35.43
C VAL A 292 -33.81 -26.81 -34.27
N GLU A 293 -33.15 -27.24 -33.19
CA GLU A 293 -33.78 -27.45 -31.89
C GLU A 293 -33.52 -26.29 -30.92
N HIS A 294 -32.33 -25.67 -30.97
CA HIS A 294 -31.99 -24.47 -30.19
C HIS A 294 -30.86 -23.67 -30.87
N ALA A 295 -30.67 -22.39 -30.49
CA ALA A 295 -29.56 -21.57 -30.96
C ALA A 295 -29.00 -20.71 -29.83
N LEU A 296 -27.67 -20.74 -29.65
CA LEU A 296 -26.92 -19.90 -28.73
C LEU A 296 -26.43 -18.66 -29.49
N HIS A 297 -26.49 -17.48 -28.87
CA HIS A 297 -26.19 -16.20 -29.53
C HIS A 297 -25.04 -15.45 -28.86
N GLY A 298 -24.17 -14.85 -29.67
CA GLY A 298 -23.02 -14.09 -29.21
C GLY A 298 -23.41 -12.85 -28.40
N PRO A 299 -22.76 -12.60 -27.24
CA PRO A 299 -23.15 -11.52 -26.32
C PRO A 299 -22.63 -10.13 -26.72
N GLY A 300 -21.89 -10.00 -27.83
CA GLY A 300 -21.35 -8.72 -28.28
C GLY A 300 -21.07 -8.66 -29.78
N LEU A 301 -21.16 -7.45 -30.33
CA LEU A 301 -20.86 -7.16 -31.73
C LEU A 301 -19.43 -7.55 -32.09
N ALA A 302 -19.25 -8.17 -33.25
CA ALA A 302 -17.97 -8.63 -33.80
C ALA A 302 -17.17 -9.59 -32.91
N SER A 303 -17.79 -10.24 -31.92
CA SER A 303 -17.09 -11.17 -31.01
C SER A 303 -16.63 -12.49 -31.67
N SER A 304 -17.14 -12.79 -32.87
CA SER A 304 -16.97 -14.08 -33.56
C SER A 304 -17.33 -15.28 -32.69
N PHE A 305 -18.44 -15.17 -31.94
CA PHE A 305 -18.96 -16.28 -31.12
C PHE A 305 -19.40 -17.45 -32.00
N GLY A 306 -18.87 -18.64 -31.73
CA GLY A 306 -19.00 -19.80 -32.63
C GLY A 306 -17.93 -19.84 -33.71
N TYR A 307 -16.77 -19.21 -33.48
CA TYR A 307 -15.58 -19.43 -34.31
C TYR A 307 -15.13 -20.88 -34.20
N ASP A 308 -15.09 -21.40 -32.97
CA ASP A 308 -14.82 -22.81 -32.67
C ASP A 308 -15.79 -23.34 -31.61
N VAL A 309 -16.02 -24.66 -31.59
CA VAL A 309 -16.99 -25.32 -30.69
C VAL A 309 -16.48 -26.70 -30.25
N ALA A 310 -16.67 -27.02 -28.97
CA ALA A 310 -16.38 -28.34 -28.43
C ALA A 310 -17.55 -28.85 -27.56
N VAL A 311 -17.79 -30.16 -27.61
CA VAL A 311 -18.83 -30.89 -26.88
C VAL A 311 -18.14 -31.83 -25.89
N VAL A 312 -18.55 -31.78 -24.62
CA VAL A 312 -17.78 -32.35 -23.48
C VAL A 312 -18.69 -32.58 -22.27
N ASP A 313 -18.48 -33.60 -21.44
CA ASP A 313 -19.20 -33.75 -20.15
C ASP A 313 -18.32 -33.26 -18.98
N LEU A 314 -18.39 -31.95 -18.71
CA LEU A 314 -17.52 -31.31 -17.70
C LEU A 314 -17.95 -31.65 -16.27
N ASN A 315 -19.18 -32.14 -16.07
CA ASN A 315 -19.74 -32.37 -14.72
C ASN A 315 -20.18 -33.82 -14.43
N GLY A 316 -19.87 -34.76 -15.32
CA GLY A 316 -20.07 -36.19 -15.16
C GLY A 316 -21.53 -36.61 -14.99
N ASP A 317 -22.50 -35.86 -15.55
CA ASP A 317 -23.94 -36.19 -15.41
C ASP A 317 -24.55 -36.97 -16.59
N GLY A 318 -23.74 -37.29 -17.61
CA GLY A 318 -24.14 -38.06 -18.78
C GLY A 318 -24.85 -37.22 -19.86
N TRP A 319 -24.90 -35.90 -19.68
CA TRP A 319 -25.28 -34.94 -20.71
C TRP A 319 -24.05 -34.19 -21.19
N GLN A 320 -24.03 -33.89 -22.48
CA GLN A 320 -22.91 -33.17 -23.08
C GLN A 320 -23.17 -31.66 -22.98
N ASP A 321 -22.21 -30.96 -22.40
CA ASP A 321 -22.09 -29.50 -22.38
C ASP A 321 -21.61 -28.98 -23.73
N ILE A 322 -21.71 -27.66 -23.92
CA ILE A 322 -21.19 -26.98 -25.11
C ILE A 322 -20.26 -25.86 -24.69
N VAL A 323 -19.05 -25.87 -25.24
CA VAL A 323 -18.04 -24.84 -25.06
C VAL A 323 -17.86 -24.09 -26.38
N VAL A 324 -17.91 -22.76 -26.35
CA VAL A 324 -17.92 -21.91 -27.54
C VAL A 324 -16.81 -20.87 -27.51
N GLY A 325 -15.97 -20.86 -28.55
CA GLY A 325 -14.96 -19.85 -28.80
C GLY A 325 -15.53 -18.53 -29.32
N ALA A 326 -15.06 -17.42 -28.77
CA ALA A 326 -15.33 -16.06 -29.22
C ALA A 326 -14.02 -15.23 -29.22
N PRO A 327 -13.07 -15.53 -30.12
CA PRO A 327 -11.69 -15.01 -30.08
C PRO A 327 -11.59 -13.50 -30.33
N GLN A 328 -12.64 -12.88 -30.88
CA GLN A 328 -12.69 -11.43 -31.13
C GLN A 328 -13.52 -10.67 -30.08
N PHE A 329 -13.97 -11.35 -29.02
CA PHE A 329 -14.59 -10.70 -27.87
C PHE A 329 -13.61 -9.73 -27.19
N TYR A 330 -14.07 -8.55 -26.79
CA TYR A 330 -13.23 -7.52 -26.18
C TYR A 330 -13.97 -6.76 -25.07
N MET A 331 -13.28 -6.46 -23.97
CA MET A 331 -13.78 -5.56 -22.93
C MET A 331 -12.74 -4.50 -22.57
N LYS A 332 -13.06 -3.25 -22.94
CA LYS A 332 -12.17 -2.08 -22.78
C LYS A 332 -11.70 -1.85 -21.35
N ASP A 333 -12.60 -2.00 -20.38
CA ASP A 333 -12.34 -1.66 -18.98
C ASP A 333 -11.74 -2.83 -18.17
N GLY A 334 -11.44 -3.96 -18.82
CA GLY A 334 -10.93 -5.17 -18.17
C GLY A 334 -9.73 -5.83 -18.87
N ASP A 335 -9.17 -5.19 -19.91
CA ASP A 335 -8.04 -5.71 -20.72
C ASP A 335 -8.22 -7.18 -21.18
N VAL A 336 -9.45 -7.55 -21.54
CA VAL A 336 -9.81 -8.88 -22.07
C VAL A 336 -9.73 -8.89 -23.60
N GLY A 337 -9.01 -9.86 -24.17
CA GLY A 337 -8.97 -10.13 -25.61
C GLY A 337 -9.24 -11.60 -25.93
N GLY A 338 -10.42 -11.89 -26.47
CA GLY A 338 -10.96 -13.24 -26.61
C GLY A 338 -11.67 -13.73 -25.34
N ALA A 339 -12.65 -14.61 -25.54
CA ALA A 339 -13.37 -15.28 -24.46
C ALA A 339 -13.87 -16.66 -24.91
N VAL A 340 -14.10 -17.54 -23.94
CA VAL A 340 -14.78 -18.82 -24.13
C VAL A 340 -16.02 -18.86 -23.25
N TYR A 341 -17.11 -19.41 -23.78
CA TYR A 341 -18.40 -19.51 -23.10
C TYR A 341 -18.77 -20.98 -22.93
N VAL A 342 -18.85 -21.42 -21.67
CA VAL A 342 -19.14 -22.79 -21.25
C VAL A 342 -20.60 -22.86 -20.82
N TYR A 343 -21.41 -23.61 -21.55
CA TYR A 343 -22.83 -23.82 -21.29
C TYR A 343 -23.04 -25.20 -20.68
N ILE A 344 -23.02 -25.27 -19.33
CA ILE A 344 -23.26 -26.52 -18.61
C ILE A 344 -24.73 -26.94 -18.80
N ASN A 345 -24.95 -28.05 -19.49
CA ASN A 345 -26.23 -28.62 -19.87
C ASN A 345 -27.07 -28.95 -18.63
N LYS A 346 -28.39 -28.78 -18.71
CA LYS A 346 -29.31 -29.14 -17.64
C LYS A 346 -30.39 -30.05 -18.18
N ALA A 347 -29.96 -31.22 -18.64
CA ALA A 347 -30.77 -32.25 -19.28
C ALA A 347 -31.67 -31.70 -20.40
N GLY A 348 -31.05 -31.10 -21.41
CA GLY A 348 -31.67 -30.58 -22.62
C GLY A 348 -32.36 -29.21 -22.48
N ARG A 349 -32.37 -28.60 -21.29
CA ARG A 349 -33.13 -27.37 -21.00
C ARG A 349 -32.32 -26.08 -21.22
N TRP A 350 -31.92 -25.86 -22.47
CA TRP A 350 -31.02 -24.77 -22.87
C TRP A 350 -31.54 -23.36 -22.53
N ASP A 351 -32.85 -23.11 -22.58
CA ASP A 351 -33.49 -21.79 -22.31
C ASP A 351 -33.28 -21.22 -20.90
N LYS A 352 -32.64 -21.98 -19.99
CA LYS A 352 -32.38 -21.61 -18.59
C LYS A 352 -30.89 -21.62 -18.22
N ILE A 353 -29.99 -21.85 -19.18
CA ILE A 353 -28.55 -21.93 -18.94
C ILE A 353 -27.95 -20.52 -19.04
N THR A 354 -27.27 -20.08 -17.98
CA THR A 354 -26.37 -18.92 -18.04
C THR A 354 -24.95 -19.46 -18.26
N PRO A 355 -24.23 -19.04 -19.33
CA PRO A 355 -22.89 -19.54 -19.58
C PRO A 355 -21.87 -19.03 -18.56
N ILE A 356 -20.95 -19.90 -18.17
CA ILE A 356 -19.72 -19.53 -17.47
C ILE A 356 -18.76 -18.95 -18.52
N ARG A 357 -18.23 -17.74 -18.30
CA ARG A 357 -17.30 -17.09 -19.24
C ARG A 357 -15.87 -17.13 -18.72
N LEU A 358 -14.99 -17.75 -19.50
CA LEU A 358 -13.54 -17.67 -19.33
C LEU A 358 -13.00 -16.50 -20.17
N ASN A 359 -12.14 -15.66 -19.60
CA ASN A 359 -11.60 -14.47 -20.25
C ASN A 359 -10.15 -14.71 -20.70
N GLY A 360 -9.80 -14.27 -21.91
CA GLY A 360 -8.41 -14.17 -22.36
C GLY A 360 -7.67 -12.96 -21.80
N THR A 361 -6.34 -13.01 -21.88
CA THR A 361 -5.48 -11.82 -21.77
C THR A 361 -5.70 -10.88 -22.96
N LYS A 362 -5.30 -9.62 -22.80
CA LYS A 362 -5.42 -8.58 -23.83
C LYS A 362 -4.83 -9.02 -25.17
N ASP A 363 -5.56 -8.75 -26.25
CA ASP A 363 -5.17 -9.02 -27.64
C ASP A 363 -4.80 -10.49 -27.98
N SER A 364 -5.04 -11.44 -27.07
CA SER A 364 -4.55 -12.83 -27.16
C SER A 364 -5.31 -13.75 -28.13
N MET A 365 -6.52 -13.35 -28.51
CA MET A 365 -7.51 -14.18 -29.23
C MET A 365 -7.80 -15.52 -28.53
N PHE A 366 -7.87 -15.52 -27.19
CA PHE A 366 -8.30 -16.66 -26.39
C PHE A 366 -9.66 -17.21 -26.85
N GLY A 367 -9.74 -18.52 -27.07
CA GLY A 367 -10.90 -19.17 -27.66
C GLY A 367 -10.88 -19.20 -29.19
N LEU A 368 -9.71 -19.07 -29.82
CA LEU A 368 -9.54 -19.32 -31.26
C LEU A 368 -9.59 -20.81 -31.57
N ALA A 369 -9.04 -21.63 -30.68
CA ALA A 369 -9.20 -23.08 -30.67
C ALA A 369 -9.74 -23.52 -29.30
N VAL A 370 -10.65 -24.48 -29.27
CA VAL A 370 -11.24 -25.09 -28.06
C VAL A 370 -11.38 -26.59 -28.31
N GLU A 371 -10.78 -27.41 -27.44
CA GLU A 371 -10.71 -28.86 -27.64
C GLU A 371 -11.13 -29.62 -26.36
N ASN A 372 -11.93 -30.67 -26.52
CA ASN A 372 -12.16 -31.68 -25.49
C ASN A 372 -10.92 -32.58 -25.41
N ILE A 373 -10.19 -32.52 -24.30
CA ILE A 373 -8.94 -33.28 -24.14
C ILE A 373 -9.11 -34.60 -23.40
N GLY A 374 -10.35 -34.98 -23.09
CA GLY A 374 -10.69 -36.11 -22.21
C GLY A 374 -10.41 -35.80 -20.74
N ASP A 375 -10.61 -36.79 -19.88
CA ASP A 375 -10.22 -36.75 -18.46
C ASP A 375 -8.67 -36.85 -18.37
N ILE A 376 -7.99 -35.71 -18.35
CA ILE A 376 -6.52 -35.65 -18.43
C ILE A 376 -5.85 -35.87 -17.08
N ASN A 377 -6.60 -35.73 -15.99
CA ASN A 377 -6.10 -35.89 -14.63
C ASN A 377 -6.48 -37.27 -13.99
N GLN A 378 -7.45 -37.96 -14.59
CA GLN A 378 -8.09 -39.21 -14.16
C GLN A 378 -8.93 -39.09 -12.88
N ASP A 379 -9.70 -38.01 -12.71
CA ASP A 379 -10.66 -37.78 -11.59
C ASP A 379 -12.13 -38.07 -11.92
N SER A 380 -12.42 -38.51 -13.16
CA SER A 380 -13.76 -38.83 -13.71
C SER A 380 -14.59 -37.64 -14.22
N TYR A 381 -13.99 -36.47 -14.48
CA TYR A 381 -14.61 -35.40 -15.28
C TYR A 381 -13.83 -35.18 -16.58
N GLU A 382 -14.49 -34.81 -17.69
CA GLU A 382 -13.76 -34.44 -18.91
C GLU A 382 -13.19 -33.02 -18.80
N ASP A 383 -11.97 -32.79 -19.31
CA ASP A 383 -11.26 -31.52 -19.26
C ASP A 383 -11.22 -30.83 -20.65
N ILE A 384 -10.87 -29.54 -20.69
CA ILE A 384 -10.69 -28.80 -21.96
C ILE A 384 -9.35 -28.06 -22.06
N ALA A 385 -8.87 -27.92 -23.30
CA ALA A 385 -7.80 -27.00 -23.67
C ALA A 385 -8.35 -25.82 -24.48
N VAL A 386 -7.84 -24.62 -24.22
CA VAL A 386 -8.20 -23.38 -24.94
C VAL A 386 -6.94 -22.71 -25.50
N GLY A 387 -6.93 -22.48 -26.81
CA GLY A 387 -5.87 -21.78 -27.53
C GLY A 387 -6.01 -20.25 -27.47
N ALA A 388 -4.88 -19.58 -27.28
CA ALA A 388 -4.73 -18.12 -27.31
C ALA A 388 -3.46 -17.74 -28.09
N PRO A 389 -3.44 -17.91 -29.43
CA PRO A 389 -2.21 -17.87 -30.22
C PRO A 389 -1.56 -16.48 -30.33
N TYR A 390 -2.27 -15.40 -30.03
CA TYR A 390 -1.71 -14.04 -30.07
C TYR A 390 -1.15 -13.59 -28.71
N ASP A 391 -1.29 -14.41 -27.66
CA ASP A 391 -0.77 -14.10 -26.32
C ASP A 391 0.78 -14.01 -26.28
N ASP A 392 1.29 -13.40 -25.21
CA ASP A 392 2.73 -13.17 -24.98
C ASP A 392 3.44 -12.43 -26.14
N GLY A 393 2.69 -11.62 -26.90
CA GLY A 393 3.17 -10.85 -28.05
C GLY A 393 3.21 -11.65 -29.35
N GLY A 394 2.27 -12.58 -29.55
CA GLY A 394 2.21 -13.46 -30.71
C GLY A 394 3.05 -14.74 -30.61
N ALA A 395 3.59 -15.04 -29.43
CA ALA A 395 4.19 -16.35 -29.16
C ALA A 395 3.09 -17.42 -29.05
N GLY A 396 2.01 -17.09 -28.34
CA GLY A 396 0.83 -17.92 -28.12
C GLY A 396 0.92 -18.78 -26.87
N LYS A 397 -0.25 -19.04 -26.26
CA LYS A 397 -0.42 -19.94 -25.11
C LYS A 397 -1.59 -20.91 -25.31
N VAL A 398 -1.57 -21.99 -24.54
CA VAL A 398 -2.72 -22.89 -24.34
C VAL A 398 -3.02 -22.98 -22.85
N TYR A 399 -4.30 -22.89 -22.50
CA TYR A 399 -4.80 -22.95 -21.13
C TYR A 399 -5.59 -24.25 -20.93
N ILE A 400 -5.27 -24.99 -19.87
CA ILE A 400 -5.95 -26.23 -19.48
C ILE A 400 -6.91 -25.91 -18.33
N TYR A 401 -8.17 -26.30 -18.46
CA TYR A 401 -9.20 -26.10 -17.43
C TYR A 401 -9.83 -27.44 -17.09
N HIS A 402 -9.95 -27.74 -15.79
CA HIS A 402 -10.52 -29.01 -15.34
C HIS A 402 -12.04 -29.00 -15.29
N GLY A 403 -12.64 -30.15 -15.59
CA GLY A 403 -14.00 -30.49 -15.20
C GLY A 403 -14.17 -30.56 -13.66
N SER A 404 -15.41 -30.71 -13.21
CA SER A 404 -15.79 -30.84 -11.80
C SER A 404 -17.28 -31.15 -11.65
N ALA A 405 -17.69 -31.69 -10.50
CA ALA A 405 -19.12 -31.83 -10.14
C ALA A 405 -19.94 -30.51 -10.10
N GLN A 406 -19.33 -29.34 -10.36
CA GLN A 406 -20.00 -28.05 -10.47
C GLN A 406 -20.07 -27.50 -11.92
N GLY A 407 -19.51 -28.21 -12.89
CA GLY A 407 -19.20 -27.69 -14.22
C GLY A 407 -17.69 -27.53 -14.38
N ILE A 408 -17.21 -26.36 -14.76
CA ILE A 408 -15.79 -26.12 -15.01
C ILE A 408 -15.11 -25.33 -13.88
N ASN A 409 -13.86 -25.68 -13.56
CA ASN A 409 -13.01 -24.81 -12.74
C ASN A 409 -12.61 -23.57 -13.55
N THR A 410 -12.98 -22.37 -13.09
CA THR A 410 -12.70 -21.13 -13.82
C THR A 410 -11.23 -20.69 -13.78
N SER A 411 -10.42 -21.29 -12.91
CA SER A 411 -8.96 -21.08 -12.87
C SER A 411 -8.26 -22.12 -13.74
N PRO A 412 -7.33 -21.74 -14.62
CA PRO A 412 -6.60 -22.72 -15.42
C PRO A 412 -5.71 -23.57 -14.51
N ALA A 413 -5.80 -24.89 -14.63
CA ALA A 413 -4.99 -25.85 -13.89
C ALA A 413 -3.54 -25.86 -14.41
N GLN A 414 -3.35 -25.66 -15.72
CA GLN A 414 -2.05 -25.54 -16.35
C GLN A 414 -2.07 -24.56 -17.52
N ILE A 415 -0.93 -23.90 -17.76
CA ILE A 415 -0.72 -23.01 -18.91
C ILE A 415 0.56 -23.47 -19.64
N LEU A 416 0.46 -23.66 -20.95
CA LEU A 416 1.55 -24.02 -21.85
C LEU A 416 1.92 -22.79 -22.70
N SER A 417 3.22 -22.52 -22.88
CA SER A 417 3.73 -21.33 -23.56
C SER A 417 4.51 -21.69 -24.82
N GLY A 418 4.14 -21.11 -25.96
CA GLY A 418 4.90 -21.27 -27.21
C GLY A 418 6.27 -20.59 -27.15
N LYS A 419 6.41 -19.58 -26.29
CA LYS A 419 7.62 -18.76 -26.12
C LYS A 419 8.81 -19.58 -25.61
N ASP A 420 8.56 -20.52 -24.72
CA ASP A 420 9.58 -21.40 -24.12
C ASP A 420 10.14 -22.42 -25.14
N HIS A 421 9.51 -22.51 -26.32
CA HIS A 421 9.89 -23.35 -27.45
C HIS A 421 10.25 -22.54 -28.71
N GLU A 422 10.41 -21.22 -28.58
CA GLU A 422 10.69 -20.25 -29.65
C GLU A 422 9.65 -20.20 -30.79
N LEU A 423 8.39 -20.52 -30.48
CA LEU A 423 7.28 -20.55 -31.44
C LEU A 423 6.50 -19.22 -31.52
N ARG A 424 5.73 -19.08 -32.59
CA ARG A 424 4.71 -18.05 -32.78
C ARG A 424 3.36 -18.67 -33.12
N LEU A 425 2.27 -17.99 -32.73
CA LEU A 425 0.90 -18.47 -32.95
C LEU A 425 0.70 -19.91 -32.47
N PHE A 426 1.28 -20.25 -31.32
CA PHE A 426 1.14 -21.54 -30.64
C PHE A 426 -0.23 -21.63 -29.95
N GLY A 427 -0.91 -22.77 -30.10
CA GLY A 427 -2.32 -22.88 -29.71
C GLY A 427 -3.28 -22.36 -30.79
N TYR A 428 -2.85 -22.36 -32.06
CA TYR A 428 -3.76 -22.10 -33.19
C TYR A 428 -4.64 -23.32 -33.53
N SER A 429 -4.14 -24.52 -33.25
CA SER A 429 -4.90 -25.77 -33.32
C SER A 429 -4.52 -26.68 -32.16
N LEU A 430 -5.41 -27.60 -31.84
CA LEU A 430 -5.33 -28.55 -30.72
C LEU A 430 -5.78 -29.92 -31.22
N ALA A 431 -5.33 -30.98 -30.55
CA ALA A 431 -5.95 -32.30 -30.61
C ALA A 431 -5.67 -33.03 -29.29
N GLY A 432 -6.68 -33.65 -28.67
CA GLY A 432 -6.57 -34.33 -27.38
C GLY A 432 -7.27 -35.69 -27.32
N ASN A 433 -7.69 -36.08 -26.11
CA ASN A 433 -8.57 -37.24 -25.83
C ASN A 433 -8.05 -38.59 -26.36
N MET A 434 -6.73 -38.77 -26.46
CA MET A 434 -6.11 -40.06 -26.78
C MET A 434 -4.75 -40.22 -26.09
N ASP A 435 -4.56 -41.33 -25.40
CA ASP A 435 -3.27 -41.79 -24.87
C ASP A 435 -2.36 -42.16 -26.06
N LEU A 436 -1.21 -41.49 -26.24
CA LEU A 436 -0.29 -41.73 -27.36
C LEU A 436 0.91 -42.62 -26.96
N ASP A 437 1.32 -42.66 -25.68
CA ASP A 437 2.53 -43.39 -25.24
C ASP A 437 2.28 -44.72 -24.48
N SER A 438 1.00 -45.07 -24.26
CA SER A 438 0.52 -46.23 -23.50
C SER A 438 0.64 -46.11 -21.97
N ASN A 439 0.48 -44.90 -21.41
CA ASN A 439 0.42 -44.68 -19.97
C ASN A 439 -1.01 -44.70 -19.37
N SER A 440 -2.05 -44.69 -20.21
CA SER A 440 -3.49 -44.65 -19.87
C SER A 440 -4.10 -43.28 -19.54
N TYR A 441 -3.35 -42.18 -19.63
CA TYR A 441 -3.87 -40.80 -19.58
C TYR A 441 -3.89 -40.23 -21.01
N PRO A 442 -4.86 -39.38 -21.39
CA PRO A 442 -4.86 -38.75 -22.70
C PRO A 442 -3.74 -37.72 -22.82
N ASP A 443 -3.07 -37.68 -23.96
CA ASP A 443 -2.01 -36.70 -24.24
C ASP A 443 -2.60 -35.48 -24.99
N LEU A 444 -1.82 -34.39 -25.10
CA LEU A 444 -2.23 -33.16 -25.81
C LEU A 444 -1.24 -32.79 -26.91
N ALA A 445 -1.74 -32.66 -28.15
CA ALA A 445 -1.00 -32.07 -29.26
C ALA A 445 -1.43 -30.62 -29.49
N VAL A 446 -0.47 -29.74 -29.72
CA VAL A 446 -0.68 -28.30 -29.94
C VAL A 446 0.02 -27.83 -31.21
N GLY A 447 -0.72 -27.19 -32.10
CA GLY A 447 -0.22 -26.65 -33.37
C GLY A 447 0.24 -25.20 -33.26
N SER A 448 1.22 -24.87 -34.10
CA SER A 448 1.75 -23.52 -34.29
C SER A 448 1.87 -23.23 -35.78
N LEU A 449 1.46 -22.04 -36.21
CA LEU A 449 1.68 -21.58 -37.60
C LEU A 449 3.15 -21.25 -37.93
N SER A 450 4.09 -21.64 -37.05
CA SER A 450 5.55 -21.65 -37.27
C SER A 450 6.03 -23.02 -37.78
N ASP A 451 5.24 -23.66 -38.66
CA ASP A 451 5.49 -24.98 -39.26
C ASP A 451 5.85 -26.08 -38.23
N THR A 452 5.27 -26.02 -37.03
CA THR A 452 5.63 -26.87 -35.88
C THR A 452 4.39 -27.34 -35.13
N ALA A 453 4.39 -28.59 -34.65
CA ALA A 453 3.49 -29.09 -33.63
C ALA A 453 4.30 -29.62 -32.43
N LEU A 454 3.75 -29.46 -31.22
CA LEU A 454 4.31 -29.99 -29.97
C LEU A 454 3.35 -31.02 -29.37
N ILE A 455 3.87 -32.08 -28.78
CA ILE A 455 3.09 -33.09 -28.05
C ILE A 455 3.54 -33.10 -26.59
N TYR A 456 2.62 -32.75 -25.71
CA TYR A 456 2.77 -32.81 -24.26
C TYR A 456 2.13 -34.11 -23.79
N ARG A 457 2.88 -34.90 -23.01
CA ARG A 457 2.38 -36.17 -22.50
C ARG A 457 1.89 -36.03 -21.06
N ALA A 458 0.74 -36.63 -20.73
CA ALA A 458 0.15 -36.55 -19.40
C ALA A 458 0.92 -37.41 -18.40
N ARG A 459 1.32 -36.81 -17.27
CA ARG A 459 2.03 -37.51 -16.19
C ARG A 459 1.02 -38.19 -15.27
N PRO A 460 1.22 -39.49 -14.92
CA PRO A 460 0.32 -40.17 -14.00
C PRO A 460 0.18 -39.46 -12.65
N VAL A 461 -1.06 -39.31 -12.19
CA VAL A 461 -1.43 -38.55 -10.99
C VAL A 461 -1.46 -39.47 -9.77
N ILE A 462 -0.93 -38.97 -8.65
CA ILE A 462 -0.80 -39.68 -7.38
C ILE A 462 -1.54 -38.93 -6.28
N SER A 463 -2.64 -39.51 -5.82
CA SER A 463 -3.35 -39.08 -4.62
C SER A 463 -2.64 -39.61 -3.37
N LEU A 464 -1.91 -38.75 -2.66
CA LEU A 464 -1.06 -39.12 -1.52
C LEU A 464 -1.76 -38.84 -0.18
N ARG A 465 -2.25 -39.89 0.46
CA ARG A 465 -2.86 -39.84 1.78
C ARG A 465 -1.79 -39.68 2.86
N ARG A 466 -1.98 -38.70 3.74
CA ARG A 466 -1.14 -38.40 4.90
C ARG A 466 -2.03 -38.51 6.15
N ASP A 467 -1.79 -39.48 7.00
CA ASP A 467 -2.51 -39.67 8.27
C ASP A 467 -1.53 -39.37 9.41
N VAL A 468 -1.81 -38.34 10.22
CA VAL A 468 -0.91 -37.82 11.24
C VAL A 468 -1.58 -37.88 12.60
N LYS A 469 -0.92 -38.51 13.57
CA LYS A 469 -1.44 -38.72 14.93
C LYS A 469 -0.42 -38.27 15.98
N ILE A 470 -0.89 -37.60 17.02
CA ILE A 470 -0.07 -37.16 18.15
C ILE A 470 -0.39 -38.04 19.37
N SER A 471 0.65 -38.43 20.11
CA SER A 471 0.51 -39.09 21.42
C SER A 471 1.46 -38.48 22.46
N PRO A 472 0.98 -38.06 23.64
CA PRO A 472 -0.43 -37.91 24.03
C PRO A 472 -1.12 -36.78 23.26
N GLN A 473 -2.45 -36.82 23.12
CA GLN A 473 -3.23 -35.78 22.41
C GLN A 473 -3.19 -34.40 23.11
N GLU A 474 -3.09 -34.40 24.43
CA GLU A 474 -2.88 -33.21 25.25
C GLU A 474 -1.57 -33.33 26.04
N ILE A 475 -0.81 -32.24 26.11
CA ILE A 475 0.42 -32.14 26.88
C ILE A 475 0.12 -31.52 28.24
N ASP A 476 0.27 -32.33 29.29
CA ASP A 476 0.40 -31.88 30.66
C ASP A 476 1.80 -31.30 30.90
N LEU A 477 1.87 -30.03 31.35
CA LEU A 477 3.12 -29.32 31.60
C LEU A 477 3.80 -29.71 32.93
N THR A 478 3.11 -30.45 33.80
CA THR A 478 3.66 -31.01 35.04
C THR A 478 4.37 -32.35 34.79
N VAL A 479 3.94 -33.12 33.78
CA VAL A 479 4.42 -34.49 33.52
C VAL A 479 5.63 -34.50 32.58
N LYS A 480 6.82 -34.63 33.17
CA LYS A 480 8.10 -34.78 32.44
C LYS A 480 8.27 -36.21 31.87
N ALA A 481 7.55 -36.50 30.80
CA ALA A 481 7.53 -37.83 30.14
C ALA A 481 8.89 -38.29 29.56
N CYS A 482 9.87 -37.39 29.39
CA CYS A 482 11.21 -37.70 28.89
C CYS A 482 12.31 -37.19 29.82
N GLY A 483 12.48 -37.86 30.96
CA GLY A 483 13.52 -37.53 31.94
C GLY A 483 13.27 -36.15 32.55
N ASN A 484 14.13 -35.17 32.26
CA ASN A 484 13.91 -33.79 32.70
C ASN A 484 13.02 -32.96 31.74
N SER A 485 12.61 -33.51 30.60
CA SER A 485 11.87 -32.80 29.55
C SER A 485 10.45 -33.35 29.33
N ILE A 486 9.56 -32.50 28.84
CA ILE A 486 8.21 -32.86 28.38
C ILE A 486 8.31 -33.25 26.90
N CYS A 487 7.64 -34.32 26.49
CA CYS A 487 7.78 -34.87 25.14
C CYS A 487 6.50 -35.52 24.63
N PHE A 488 6.40 -35.63 23.31
CA PHE A 488 5.33 -36.28 22.58
C PHE A 488 5.89 -37.00 21.35
N THR A 489 5.10 -37.89 20.74
CA THR A 489 5.42 -38.54 19.48
C THR A 489 4.42 -38.14 18.40
N VAL A 490 4.95 -37.78 17.23
CA VAL A 490 4.19 -37.61 15.99
C VAL A 490 4.35 -38.89 15.18
N ASP A 491 3.27 -39.65 15.08
CA ASP A 491 3.15 -40.79 14.18
C ASP A 491 2.59 -40.28 12.85
N ALA A 492 3.38 -40.33 11.77
CA ALA A 492 2.95 -39.92 10.44
C ALA A 492 2.97 -41.12 9.48
N CYS A 493 1.84 -41.40 8.86
CA CYS A 493 1.61 -42.53 7.97
C CYS A 493 1.32 -42.04 6.55
N PHE A 494 1.98 -42.65 5.57
CA PHE A 494 1.86 -42.30 4.16
C PHE A 494 1.39 -43.51 3.36
N SER A 495 0.35 -43.32 2.54
CA SER A 495 -0.12 -44.29 1.55
C SER A 495 -0.59 -43.56 0.29
N TYR A 496 -0.62 -44.22 -0.87
CA TYR A 496 -1.04 -43.56 -2.12
C TYR A 496 -2.00 -44.41 -2.94
N ILE A 497 -2.79 -43.72 -3.76
CA ILE A 497 -3.68 -44.27 -4.78
C ILE A 497 -3.31 -43.59 -6.12
N ALA A 498 -3.50 -44.30 -7.23
CA ALA A 498 -3.28 -43.78 -8.58
C ALA A 498 -4.22 -44.46 -9.58
N ASN A 499 -4.60 -43.73 -10.62
CA ASN A 499 -5.39 -44.30 -11.72
C ASN A 499 -4.48 -44.63 -12.93
N PRO A 500 -4.81 -45.67 -13.72
CA PRO A 500 -5.67 -46.80 -13.36
C PRO A 500 -5.06 -47.64 -12.22
N ALA A 501 -5.86 -48.48 -11.56
CA ALA A 501 -5.42 -49.30 -10.40
C ALA A 501 -4.28 -50.30 -10.70
N SER A 502 -3.95 -50.55 -11.98
CA SER A 502 -2.78 -51.32 -12.41
C SER A 502 -1.47 -50.53 -12.31
N TYR A 503 -1.51 -49.19 -12.28
CA TYR A 503 -0.36 -48.32 -12.14
C TYR A 503 0.09 -48.25 -10.66
N SER A 504 0.89 -49.24 -10.24
CA SER A 504 1.42 -49.33 -8.88
C SER A 504 2.96 -49.24 -8.84
N PRO A 505 3.56 -48.08 -9.16
CA PRO A 505 5.00 -47.86 -9.09
C PRO A 505 5.57 -47.96 -7.66
N ARG A 506 6.89 -48.11 -7.56
CA ARG A 506 7.61 -47.86 -6.30
C ARG A 506 8.04 -46.40 -6.26
N LEU A 507 7.46 -45.65 -5.33
CA LEU A 507 7.70 -44.23 -5.13
C LEU A 507 8.66 -44.02 -3.96
N THR A 508 9.71 -43.22 -4.14
CA THR A 508 10.46 -42.65 -3.03
C THR A 508 9.94 -41.24 -2.81
N ILE A 509 9.33 -40.97 -1.66
CA ILE A 509 8.87 -39.63 -1.28
C ILE A 509 9.82 -39.00 -0.26
N SER A 510 10.03 -37.69 -0.37
CA SER A 510 10.53 -36.86 0.73
C SER A 510 9.34 -36.46 1.59
N TYR A 511 9.49 -36.51 2.91
CA TYR A 511 8.54 -35.90 3.85
C TYR A 511 9.24 -34.82 4.66
N SER A 512 8.46 -33.82 5.06
CA SER A 512 8.91 -32.74 5.93
C SER A 512 7.89 -32.52 7.04
N VAL A 513 8.36 -32.39 8.27
CA VAL A 513 7.53 -32.13 9.45
C VAL A 513 8.03 -30.86 10.14
N GLU A 514 7.17 -29.84 10.20
CA GLU A 514 7.47 -28.52 10.76
C GLU A 514 6.56 -28.21 11.95
N ALA A 515 7.12 -27.65 13.02
CA ALA A 515 6.40 -27.28 14.23
C ALA A 515 6.40 -25.76 14.47
N ASP A 516 5.23 -25.18 14.75
CA ASP A 516 5.04 -23.73 14.94
C ASP A 516 5.33 -22.89 13.67
N GLY A 517 5.00 -23.39 12.47
CA GLY A 517 5.33 -22.75 11.18
C GLY A 517 4.83 -21.30 11.04
N ASP A 518 3.53 -21.04 11.26
CA ASP A 518 3.01 -19.66 11.25
C ASP A 518 3.57 -18.77 12.36
N ARG A 519 3.86 -19.33 13.53
CA ARG A 519 4.55 -18.63 14.62
C ARG A 519 5.96 -18.20 14.18
N ARG A 520 6.67 -19.02 13.42
CA ARG A 520 7.99 -18.71 12.83
C ARG A 520 7.89 -17.60 11.77
N LYS A 521 6.85 -17.58 10.93
CA LYS A 521 6.59 -16.51 9.96
C LYS A 521 6.37 -15.15 10.65
N GLN A 522 5.81 -15.14 11.87
CA GLN A 522 5.66 -13.96 12.73
C GLN A 522 6.96 -13.56 13.48
N GLY A 523 8.10 -14.18 13.18
CA GLY A 523 9.40 -13.90 13.81
C GLY A 523 9.59 -14.50 15.21
N LEU A 524 8.61 -15.24 15.73
CA LEU A 524 8.68 -15.85 17.06
C LEU A 524 9.41 -17.22 17.02
N PRO A 525 10.08 -17.63 18.12
CA PRO A 525 10.68 -18.95 18.20
C PRO A 525 9.61 -20.04 18.31
N SER A 526 9.83 -21.15 17.60
CA SER A 526 9.05 -22.38 17.73
C SER A 526 9.27 -23.02 19.11
N ARG A 527 8.20 -23.53 19.72
CA ARG A 527 8.16 -24.11 21.06
C ARG A 527 8.69 -25.54 21.15
N VAL A 528 8.97 -26.18 20.01
CA VAL A 528 9.34 -27.61 19.90
C VAL A 528 10.79 -27.79 19.43
N THR A 529 11.41 -28.89 19.86
CA THR A 529 12.67 -29.44 19.33
C THR A 529 12.47 -30.92 18.95
N PHE A 530 12.72 -31.31 17.71
CA PHE A 530 12.72 -32.73 17.31
C PHE A 530 13.99 -33.44 17.77
N MET A 531 13.85 -34.63 18.38
CA MET A 531 14.96 -35.36 19.02
C MET A 531 15.86 -36.10 18.02
N ASN A 532 15.27 -36.72 17.00
CA ASN A 532 15.98 -37.65 16.10
C ASN A 532 16.68 -36.96 14.91
N LYS A 533 16.87 -35.64 15.00
CA LYS A 533 17.25 -34.78 13.86
C LYS A 533 18.61 -35.13 13.24
N SER A 534 18.73 -34.97 11.92
CA SER A 534 20.01 -35.00 11.21
C SER A 534 20.82 -33.73 11.51
N ARG A 535 22.13 -33.76 11.26
CA ARG A 535 23.03 -32.59 11.48
C ARG A 535 22.70 -31.36 10.61
N ALA A 536 21.89 -31.52 9.57
CA ALA A 536 21.45 -30.44 8.69
C ALA A 536 20.08 -29.84 9.07
N ASP A 537 19.32 -30.48 9.95
CA ASP A 537 17.97 -30.05 10.32
C ASP A 537 18.01 -28.95 11.40
N THR A 538 17.10 -27.99 11.30
CA THR A 538 16.85 -27.00 12.36
C THR A 538 15.98 -27.61 13.46
N ASP A 539 16.03 -27.10 14.69
CA ASP A 539 15.36 -27.72 15.84
C ASP A 539 13.85 -27.98 15.64
N TYR A 540 13.18 -27.13 14.87
CA TYR A 540 11.72 -27.12 14.68
C TYR A 540 11.26 -27.83 13.40
N HIS A 541 12.17 -28.51 12.70
CA HIS A 541 11.96 -29.10 11.38
C HIS A 541 12.59 -30.49 11.32
N PHE A 542 11.93 -31.45 10.68
CA PHE A 542 12.41 -32.83 10.57
C PHE A 542 12.12 -33.39 9.18
N ASN A 543 13.18 -33.73 8.44
CA ASN A 543 13.09 -34.22 7.07
C ASN A 543 13.57 -35.67 6.97
N GLY A 544 13.01 -36.40 6.01
CA GLY A 544 13.46 -37.74 5.68
C GLY A 544 12.82 -38.28 4.41
N THR A 545 13.19 -39.51 4.04
CA THR A 545 12.66 -40.17 2.86
C THR A 545 12.03 -41.52 3.21
N ILE A 546 11.03 -41.94 2.44
CA ILE A 546 10.37 -43.23 2.62
C ILE A 546 9.97 -43.85 1.28
N ASP A 547 10.18 -45.16 1.16
CA ASP A 547 9.88 -45.96 -0.03
C ASP A 547 8.47 -46.57 0.09
N LEU A 548 7.50 -46.02 -0.64
CA LEU A 548 6.18 -46.62 -0.80
C LEU A 548 6.26 -47.74 -1.86
N ARG A 549 5.88 -48.95 -1.45
CA ARG A 549 6.13 -50.19 -2.20
C ARG A 549 5.12 -50.48 -3.33
N GLY A 550 3.95 -49.84 -3.28
CA GLY A 550 2.84 -49.97 -4.22
C GLY A 550 1.58 -49.27 -3.70
N GLN A 551 0.51 -49.24 -4.49
CA GLN A 551 -0.75 -48.61 -4.09
C GLN A 551 -1.34 -49.24 -2.81
N ASN A 552 -2.04 -48.41 -2.02
CA ASN A 552 -2.69 -48.78 -0.76
C ASN A 552 -1.78 -49.43 0.31
N GLN A 553 -0.45 -49.40 0.13
CA GLN A 553 0.50 -49.87 1.14
C GLN A 553 0.93 -48.70 2.02
N GLU A 554 0.44 -48.69 3.26
CA GLU A 554 0.80 -47.70 4.27
C GLU A 554 2.20 -47.95 4.84
N MET A 555 2.96 -46.86 5.00
CA MET A 555 4.26 -46.85 5.65
C MET A 555 4.31 -45.68 6.65
N CYS A 556 4.55 -45.99 7.92
CA CYS A 556 4.55 -45.00 9.00
C CYS A 556 5.95 -44.71 9.57
N ILE A 557 6.15 -43.47 9.99
CA ILE A 557 7.31 -43.01 10.77
C ILE A 557 6.85 -42.57 12.16
N LYS A 558 7.76 -42.68 13.14
CA LYS A 558 7.52 -42.22 14.53
C LYS A 558 8.59 -41.18 14.89
N ILE A 559 8.20 -39.91 14.90
CA ILE A 559 9.08 -38.78 15.20
C ILE A 559 8.89 -38.41 16.66
N LYS A 560 9.98 -38.33 17.42
CA LYS A 560 9.94 -37.93 18.84
C LYS A 560 10.28 -36.45 18.98
N ALA A 561 9.41 -35.72 19.67
CA ALA A 561 9.48 -34.28 19.84
C ALA A 561 9.53 -33.91 21.32
N ASN A 562 10.38 -32.95 21.67
CA ASN A 562 10.45 -32.35 23.00
C ASN A 562 9.85 -30.94 22.97
N LEU A 563 9.13 -30.59 24.03
CA LEU A 563 8.78 -29.20 24.31
C LEU A 563 10.01 -28.49 24.89
N LYS A 564 10.26 -27.24 24.49
CA LYS A 564 11.34 -26.42 25.05
C LYS A 564 11.00 -25.95 26.46
N ASP A 565 12.03 -25.83 27.31
CA ASP A 565 11.89 -25.22 28.62
C ASP A 565 11.48 -23.74 28.50
N ASN A 566 10.76 -23.24 29.51
CA ASN A 566 10.39 -21.82 29.66
C ASN A 566 9.55 -21.21 28.51
N ILE A 567 8.70 -21.99 27.84
CA ILE A 567 7.72 -21.43 26.89
C ILE A 567 6.79 -20.40 27.55
N LYS A 568 6.61 -19.23 26.89
CA LYS A 568 5.62 -18.22 27.31
C LYS A 568 4.21 -18.60 26.85
N ASP A 569 4.04 -18.95 25.58
CA ASP A 569 2.72 -19.29 25.01
C ASP A 569 2.36 -20.76 25.27
N LYS A 570 1.59 -20.94 26.35
CA LYS A 570 1.06 -22.22 26.85
C LYS A 570 -0.43 -22.42 26.52
N MET A 571 -1.05 -21.48 25.81
CA MET A 571 -2.51 -21.42 25.62
C MET A 571 -2.94 -21.77 24.20
N ARG A 572 -2.16 -21.36 23.20
CA ARG A 572 -2.38 -21.77 21.81
C ARG A 572 -1.80 -23.17 21.62
N SER A 573 -2.51 -24.03 20.90
CA SER A 573 -1.99 -25.29 20.39
C SER A 573 -0.69 -25.10 19.59
N ILE A 574 0.08 -26.16 19.44
CA ILE A 574 1.26 -26.19 18.55
C ILE A 574 0.84 -26.88 17.24
N PRO A 575 0.74 -26.16 16.11
CA PRO A 575 0.50 -26.80 14.83
C PRO A 575 1.75 -27.59 14.41
N ILE A 576 1.53 -28.84 14.00
CA ILE A 576 2.49 -29.72 13.35
C ILE A 576 2.03 -29.87 11.91
N GLU A 577 2.79 -29.29 10.99
CA GLU A 577 2.55 -29.34 9.54
C GLU A 577 3.37 -30.50 8.94
N VAL A 578 2.73 -31.43 8.23
CA VAL A 578 3.37 -32.56 7.54
C VAL A 578 3.15 -32.44 6.04
N SER A 579 4.21 -32.14 5.29
CA SER A 579 4.21 -32.18 3.83
C SER A 579 4.92 -33.43 3.31
N ALA A 580 4.64 -33.80 2.06
CA ALA A 580 5.43 -34.80 1.35
C ALA A 580 5.37 -34.62 -0.17
N GLU A 581 6.49 -34.90 -0.83
CA GLU A 581 6.79 -34.66 -2.24
C GLU A 581 7.45 -35.89 -2.88
N ILE A 582 7.26 -36.14 -4.18
CA ILE A 582 7.84 -37.29 -4.88
C ILE A 582 9.28 -36.95 -5.33
N LEU A 583 10.28 -37.67 -4.80
CA LEU A 583 11.69 -37.53 -5.25
C LEU A 583 12.01 -38.34 -6.51
N GLY A 584 11.29 -39.44 -6.74
CA GLY A 584 11.43 -40.23 -7.95
C GLY A 584 10.89 -41.66 -7.85
N THR A 585 11.07 -42.39 -8.94
CA THR A 585 10.70 -43.81 -9.06
C THR A 585 11.93 -44.65 -9.40
N LYS A 586 11.93 -45.92 -9.01
CA LYS A 586 13.03 -46.84 -9.37
C LYS A 586 12.95 -47.16 -10.87
N ARG A 587 13.83 -46.50 -11.64
CA ARG A 587 13.93 -46.51 -13.12
C ARG A 587 13.50 -47.84 -13.73
N GLN A 588 12.45 -47.81 -14.54
CA GLN A 588 12.17 -48.89 -15.50
C GLN A 588 12.90 -48.60 -16.82
N LYS A 589 12.89 -49.56 -17.76
CA LYS A 589 13.50 -49.36 -19.08
C LYS A 589 12.63 -48.42 -19.91
N SER A 590 13.25 -47.52 -20.68
CA SER A 590 12.56 -46.75 -21.71
C SER A 590 11.85 -47.69 -22.69
N ARG A 591 10.63 -47.30 -23.09
CA ARG A 591 9.83 -47.94 -24.13
C ARG A 591 9.85 -47.00 -25.34
N ASN A 592 10.08 -47.53 -26.53
CA ASN A 592 10.14 -46.81 -27.81
C ASN A 592 11.10 -45.58 -27.84
N GLY A 593 12.12 -45.55 -26.97
CA GLY A 593 13.09 -44.46 -26.89
C GLY A 593 12.60 -43.20 -26.15
N LEU A 594 11.33 -43.15 -25.72
CA LEU A 594 10.80 -42.02 -24.95
C LEU A 594 11.32 -42.04 -23.50
N PRO A 595 11.54 -40.86 -22.87
CA PRO A 595 11.85 -40.77 -21.46
C PRO A 595 10.61 -41.13 -20.61
N GLN A 596 10.85 -41.88 -19.53
CA GLN A 596 9.83 -42.25 -18.55
C GLN A 596 9.32 -40.99 -17.85
N LEU A 597 8.02 -40.74 -17.93
CA LEU A 597 7.37 -39.66 -17.18
C LEU A 597 7.46 -39.95 -15.67
N MET A 598 7.89 -38.94 -14.90
CA MET A 598 7.74 -39.00 -13.45
C MET A 598 6.30 -38.67 -13.08
N PRO A 599 5.65 -39.43 -12.17
CA PRO A 599 4.33 -39.08 -11.69
C PRO A 599 4.31 -37.70 -11.02
N ILE A 600 3.12 -37.15 -10.81
CA ILE A 600 2.88 -35.90 -10.09
C ILE A 600 1.92 -36.15 -8.92
N LEU A 601 1.98 -35.31 -7.90
CA LEU A 601 0.96 -35.30 -6.85
C LEU A 601 -0.32 -34.63 -7.36
N ASP A 602 -1.44 -35.23 -6.98
CA ASP A 602 -2.80 -34.71 -7.15
C ASP A 602 -2.91 -33.26 -6.63
N SER A 603 -3.18 -32.31 -7.53
CA SER A 603 -3.26 -30.88 -7.22
C SER A 603 -4.56 -30.46 -6.55
N SER A 604 -5.57 -31.34 -6.48
CA SER A 604 -6.78 -31.11 -5.68
C SER A 604 -6.52 -31.29 -4.18
N GLN A 605 -5.45 -32.03 -3.82
CA GLN A 605 -5.12 -32.36 -2.44
C GLN A 605 -4.26 -31.29 -1.78
N LEU A 606 -4.50 -31.09 -0.47
CA LEU A 606 -3.66 -30.22 0.35
C LEU A 606 -2.20 -30.70 0.31
N SER A 607 -1.27 -29.77 0.08
CA SER A 607 0.17 -30.04 0.04
C SER A 607 0.76 -30.35 1.43
N LYS A 608 0.05 -29.94 2.49
CA LYS A 608 0.36 -30.23 3.90
C LYS A 608 -0.88 -30.74 4.63
N GLU A 609 -0.70 -31.75 5.48
CA GLU A 609 -1.63 -32.10 6.54
C GLU A 609 -1.24 -31.32 7.81
N THR A 610 -2.20 -30.80 8.59
CA THR A 610 -1.89 -30.03 9.81
C THR A 610 -2.67 -30.57 11.00
N ILE A 611 -1.96 -30.94 12.06
CA ILE A 611 -2.57 -31.41 13.32
C ILE A 611 -2.06 -30.61 14.52
N GLU A 612 -2.93 -30.35 15.49
CA GLU A 612 -2.66 -29.49 16.64
C GLU A 612 -2.33 -30.29 17.91
N VAL A 613 -1.16 -30.00 18.49
CA VAL A 613 -0.77 -30.44 19.84
C VAL A 613 -1.43 -29.50 20.85
N ASN A 614 -2.33 -30.01 21.68
CA ASN A 614 -2.99 -29.22 22.72
C ASN A 614 -2.21 -29.25 24.05
N PHE A 615 -2.42 -28.23 24.88
CA PHE A 615 -1.94 -28.21 26.27
C PHE A 615 -3.10 -28.41 27.24
N VAL A 616 -2.84 -29.09 28.37
CA VAL A 616 -3.79 -29.14 29.50
C VAL A 616 -3.92 -27.74 30.11
N LYS A 617 -5.14 -27.21 30.16
CA LYS A 617 -5.44 -25.83 30.59
C LYS A 617 -5.78 -25.77 32.07
N GLU A 618 -4.76 -25.65 32.90
CA GLU A 618 -4.89 -25.40 34.34
C GLU A 618 -5.48 -24.02 34.64
N GLY A 619 -6.07 -23.83 35.84
CA GLY A 619 -6.53 -22.51 36.32
C GLY A 619 -7.82 -21.96 35.70
N CYS A 620 -8.41 -22.67 34.75
CA CYS A 620 -9.57 -22.24 33.96
C CYS A 620 -10.86 -22.99 34.34
N GLY A 621 -12.01 -22.53 33.82
CA GLY A 621 -13.31 -23.18 34.07
C GLY A 621 -13.40 -24.64 33.61
N SER A 622 -14.45 -25.34 34.04
CA SER A 622 -14.73 -26.73 33.64
C SER A 622 -15.15 -26.89 32.17
N ASP A 623 -15.19 -25.79 31.41
CA ASP A 623 -15.29 -25.78 29.95
C ASP A 623 -13.91 -25.73 29.26
N HIS A 624 -12.83 -25.69 30.04
CA HIS A 624 -11.44 -25.51 29.60
C HIS A 624 -11.22 -24.26 28.70
N VAL A 625 -12.05 -23.22 28.86
CA VAL A 625 -11.90 -21.93 28.17
C VAL A 625 -11.58 -20.86 29.19
N CYS A 626 -10.30 -20.48 29.27
CA CYS A 626 -9.79 -19.47 30.20
C CYS A 626 -10.38 -18.08 29.89
N ARG A 627 -11.37 -17.64 30.66
CA ARG A 627 -12.08 -16.36 30.51
C ARG A 627 -11.58 -15.33 31.52
N SER A 628 -10.60 -14.50 31.14
CA SER A 628 -10.06 -13.46 32.02
C SER A 628 -10.99 -12.24 32.14
N ASN A 629 -10.84 -11.49 33.24
CA ASN A 629 -11.57 -10.26 33.53
C ASN A 629 -10.61 -9.11 33.88
N LEU A 630 -9.57 -8.93 33.05
CA LEU A 630 -8.55 -7.89 33.26
C LEU A 630 -9.17 -6.50 33.19
N LYS A 631 -9.03 -5.73 34.28
CA LYS A 631 -9.47 -4.33 34.41
C LYS A 631 -8.31 -3.49 34.92
N MET A 632 -8.30 -2.19 34.59
CA MET A 632 -7.31 -1.25 35.11
C MET A 632 -7.90 0.08 35.54
N GLU A 633 -7.28 0.68 36.56
CA GLU A 633 -7.48 2.04 37.03
C GLU A 633 -6.13 2.80 36.98
N TYR A 634 -6.19 4.13 36.84
CA TYR A 634 -4.99 4.97 36.76
C TYR A 634 -5.10 6.23 37.63
N LYS A 635 -3.96 6.73 38.11
CA LYS A 635 -3.83 8.01 38.83
C LYS A 635 -2.51 8.69 38.46
N LEU A 636 -2.51 10.02 38.30
CA LEU A 636 -1.33 10.81 37.96
C LEU A 636 -0.77 11.56 39.18
N TYR A 637 0.54 11.52 39.34
CA TYR A 637 1.28 12.13 40.44
C TYR A 637 2.54 12.87 39.95
N TYR A 638 3.02 13.82 40.75
CA TYR A 638 4.37 14.36 40.62
C TYR A 638 5.40 13.39 41.25
N LYS A 639 6.54 13.16 40.58
CA LYS A 639 7.70 12.47 41.18
C LYS A 639 8.49 13.45 42.04
N GLN A 640 8.44 13.29 43.37
CA GLN A 640 9.29 14.02 44.31
C GLN A 640 9.98 13.03 45.29
N ASN A 641 10.99 13.48 46.04
CA ASN A 641 11.85 12.58 46.85
C ASN A 641 11.06 11.78 47.89
N ASN A 642 10.72 10.54 47.54
CA ASN A 642 9.92 9.57 48.30
C ASN A 642 8.50 10.02 48.68
N MET A 643 7.94 11.05 48.03
CA MET A 643 6.52 11.39 48.10
C MET A 643 5.97 11.64 46.69
N HIS A 644 4.72 11.23 46.49
CA HIS A 644 3.98 11.39 45.24
C HIS A 644 2.78 12.30 45.50
N ASP A 645 2.89 13.58 45.17
CA ASP A 645 1.79 14.53 45.30
C ASP A 645 0.80 14.34 44.15
N LEU A 646 -0.48 14.20 44.47
CA LEU A 646 -1.55 13.92 43.52
C LEU A 646 -1.89 15.19 42.73
N LEU A 647 -2.03 15.06 41.40
CA LEU A 647 -2.27 16.19 40.51
C LEU A 647 -3.62 16.88 40.77
N ILE A 648 -3.60 18.22 40.84
CA ILE A 648 -4.80 19.02 41.09
C ILE A 648 -5.73 18.93 39.87
N ILE A 649 -6.96 18.47 40.11
CA ILE A 649 -7.99 18.38 39.07
C ILE A 649 -8.79 19.68 39.04
N ARG A 650 -8.89 20.31 37.86
CA ARG A 650 -9.84 21.39 37.57
C ARG A 650 -10.78 20.93 36.46
N ASN A 651 -12.08 21.11 36.62
CA ASN A 651 -13.09 20.77 35.59
C ASN A 651 -12.94 19.34 35.03
N ASN A 652 -12.72 18.35 35.91
CA ASN A 652 -12.40 16.95 35.58
C ASN A 652 -11.09 16.67 34.79
N ILE A 653 -10.25 17.68 34.54
CA ILE A 653 -8.94 17.51 33.89
C ILE A 653 -7.81 17.72 34.93
N PRO A 654 -6.83 16.80 35.04
CA PRO A 654 -5.64 17.02 35.87
C PRO A 654 -4.72 18.08 35.26
N VAL A 655 -4.24 19.03 36.08
CA VAL A 655 -3.41 20.16 35.64
C VAL A 655 -1.97 20.00 36.13
N PHE A 656 -1.05 19.83 35.18
CA PHE A 656 0.39 19.66 35.42
C PHE A 656 1.13 21.00 35.35
N HIS A 657 1.73 21.40 36.47
CA HIS A 657 2.56 22.60 36.58
C HIS A 657 4.03 22.25 36.32
N LEU A 658 4.59 22.77 35.22
CA LEU A 658 6.01 22.65 34.88
C LEU A 658 6.80 23.83 35.47
N ASN A 659 7.66 23.54 36.45
CA ASN A 659 8.55 24.50 37.10
C ASN A 659 10.03 24.30 36.70
N TYR A 660 10.92 25.18 37.19
CA TYR A 660 12.37 25.13 36.91
C TYR A 660 13.07 23.86 37.44
N GLU A 661 12.41 23.11 38.33
CA GLU A 661 12.93 21.86 38.92
C GLU A 661 12.66 20.64 38.04
N ARG A 662 11.86 20.80 36.97
CA ARG A 662 11.50 19.77 35.98
C ARG A 662 11.07 18.45 36.63
N LYS A 663 9.98 18.49 37.40
CA LYS A 663 9.36 17.28 37.96
C LYS A 663 9.04 16.28 36.82
N ASP A 664 9.43 15.03 36.98
CA ASP A 664 8.92 13.95 36.11
C ASP A 664 7.47 13.61 36.51
N LEU A 665 6.73 13.03 35.57
CA LEU A 665 5.37 12.55 35.77
C LEU A 665 5.41 11.08 36.24
N ALA A 666 4.62 10.74 37.25
CA ALA A 666 4.46 9.37 37.73
C ALA A 666 3.01 8.91 37.55
N LEU A 667 2.82 7.93 36.66
CA LEU A 667 1.53 7.33 36.33
C LEU A 667 1.37 6.04 37.15
N GLN A 668 0.57 6.10 38.21
CA GLN A 668 0.14 4.89 38.92
C GLN A 668 -0.86 4.14 38.05
N VAL A 669 -0.66 2.84 37.88
CA VAL A 669 -1.62 1.92 37.28
C VAL A 669 -1.89 0.78 38.25
N THR A 670 -3.17 0.50 38.47
CA THR A 670 -3.66 -0.68 39.20
C THR A 670 -4.36 -1.59 38.20
N VAL A 671 -4.04 -2.88 38.19
CA VAL A 671 -4.65 -3.88 37.30
C VAL A 671 -5.13 -5.07 38.12
N ASN A 672 -6.35 -5.54 37.91
CA ASN A 672 -6.89 -6.73 38.59
C ASN A 672 -7.64 -7.69 37.65
N ASN A 673 -7.78 -8.94 38.10
CA ASN A 673 -8.44 -10.06 37.39
C ASN A 673 -9.56 -10.68 38.25
N MET A 674 -10.38 -9.83 38.86
CA MET A 674 -11.42 -10.26 39.82
C MET A 674 -12.57 -10.98 39.11
N ASN A 675 -12.99 -12.14 39.62
CA ASN A 675 -14.04 -12.98 39.05
C ASN A 675 -13.78 -13.43 37.60
N GLY A 676 -12.52 -13.71 37.25
CA GLY A 676 -12.11 -14.28 35.97
C GLY A 676 -11.21 -15.52 36.16
N ASP A 677 -11.00 -16.28 35.10
CA ASP A 677 -9.98 -17.33 35.07
C ASP A 677 -8.57 -16.73 34.95
N ASP A 678 -7.54 -17.56 35.09
CA ASP A 678 -6.14 -17.17 34.90
C ASP A 678 -5.90 -16.53 33.51
N ALA A 679 -5.22 -15.38 33.51
CA ALA A 679 -4.92 -14.58 32.34
C ALA A 679 -3.50 -14.85 31.84
N TYR A 680 -3.35 -15.59 30.74
CA TYR A 680 -2.05 -15.95 30.18
C TYR A 680 -1.46 -14.83 29.32
N GLU A 681 -0.13 -14.73 29.30
CA GLU A 681 0.65 -13.64 28.70
C GLU A 681 0.06 -12.24 28.97
N ALA A 682 -0.40 -11.99 30.21
CA ALA A 682 -1.03 -10.73 30.58
C ALA A 682 0.01 -9.60 30.62
N LYS A 683 -0.21 -8.55 29.83
CA LYS A 683 0.64 -7.35 29.79
C LYS A 683 -0.17 -6.06 29.68
N LEU A 684 0.44 -4.96 30.11
CA LEU A 684 -0.01 -3.59 29.82
C LEU A 684 0.89 -2.99 28.75
N VAL A 685 0.31 -2.42 27.70
CA VAL A 685 1.00 -1.59 26.71
C VAL A 685 0.64 -0.13 26.99
N GLY A 686 1.66 0.71 27.23
CA GLY A 686 1.51 2.15 27.34
C GLY A 686 2.16 2.86 26.17
N THR A 687 1.43 3.79 25.54
CA THR A 687 1.89 4.62 24.43
C THR A 687 1.88 6.08 24.87
N PHE A 688 3.00 6.77 24.65
CA PHE A 688 3.31 8.10 25.17
C PHE A 688 3.60 9.07 24.00
N PRO A 689 3.23 10.35 24.11
CA PRO A 689 3.49 11.36 23.09
C PRO A 689 4.98 11.76 23.10
N ASP A 690 5.51 12.29 22.00
CA ASP A 690 6.94 12.65 21.88
C ASP A 690 7.45 13.67 22.94
N THR A 691 6.53 14.34 23.64
CA THR A 691 6.82 15.23 24.78
C THR A 691 7.15 14.50 26.09
N LEU A 692 6.85 13.19 26.19
CA LEU A 692 7.02 12.35 27.37
C LEU A 692 7.70 11.02 27.00
N SER A 693 8.88 10.75 27.56
CA SER A 693 9.59 9.48 27.34
C SER A 693 9.57 8.58 28.58
N TYR A 694 9.39 7.27 28.37
CA TYR A 694 9.50 6.28 29.44
C TYR A 694 10.89 6.30 30.10
N SER A 695 10.92 6.48 31.42
CA SER A 695 12.13 6.53 32.24
C SER A 695 12.33 5.30 33.14
N GLY A 696 11.29 4.51 33.42
CA GLY A 696 11.37 3.35 34.28
C GLY A 696 10.06 2.96 34.95
N VAL A 697 10.07 1.86 35.70
CA VAL A 697 8.94 1.35 36.49
C VAL A 697 9.32 1.23 37.97
N ARG A 698 8.35 1.43 38.87
CA ARG A 698 8.46 1.13 40.31
C ARG A 698 7.27 0.29 40.77
N SER A 699 7.54 -0.83 41.44
CA SER A 699 6.54 -1.65 42.11
C SER A 699 6.99 -1.95 43.54
N ASN A 700 6.04 -2.03 44.47
CA ASN A 700 6.27 -2.42 45.87
C ASN A 700 5.89 -3.89 46.14
N GLN A 701 5.60 -4.68 45.10
CA GLN A 701 5.17 -6.08 45.25
C GLN A 701 6.33 -7.08 45.23
N THR A 702 6.08 -8.29 45.74
CA THR A 702 7.04 -9.40 45.81
C THR A 702 7.41 -9.99 44.45
N VAL A 703 6.56 -9.81 43.44
CA VAL A 703 6.88 -10.10 42.03
C VAL A 703 7.17 -8.76 41.34
N PRO A 704 8.39 -8.51 40.84
CA PRO A 704 8.71 -7.28 40.15
C PRO A 704 8.12 -7.27 38.74
N ILE A 705 7.36 -6.22 38.40
CA ILE A 705 6.87 -5.99 37.04
C ILE A 705 8.03 -5.53 36.15
N ILE A 706 8.18 -6.18 35.00
CA ILE A 706 9.23 -5.88 34.02
C ILE A 706 8.58 -5.11 32.87
N CYS A 707 9.05 -3.89 32.64
CA CYS A 707 8.59 -3.03 31.54
C CYS A 707 9.73 -2.81 30.54
N THR A 708 9.54 -3.28 29.31
CA THR A 708 10.47 -3.09 28.17
C THR A 708 9.96 -1.98 27.26
N ALA A 709 10.76 -0.93 27.03
CA ALA A 709 10.40 0.20 26.18
C ALA A 709 11.11 0.19 24.83
N ASN A 710 10.53 0.87 23.84
CA ASN A 710 11.18 1.11 22.54
C ASN A 710 12.35 2.10 22.65
N GLN A 711 13.16 2.24 21.60
CA GLN A 711 14.40 3.06 21.63
C GLN A 711 14.15 4.55 21.95
N ASN A 712 12.97 5.09 21.65
CA ASN A 712 12.62 6.49 21.89
C ASN A 712 11.87 6.70 23.22
N GLY A 713 11.50 5.63 23.92
CA GLY A 713 10.67 5.66 25.13
C GLY A 713 9.19 6.03 24.88
N SER A 714 8.72 6.06 23.63
CA SER A 714 7.33 6.41 23.28
C SER A 714 6.34 5.25 23.38
N GLN A 715 6.82 4.02 23.58
CA GLN A 715 5.99 2.86 23.93
C GLN A 715 6.71 1.99 24.97
N ALA A 716 5.98 1.48 25.96
CA ALA A 716 6.46 0.50 26.92
C ALA A 716 5.46 -0.65 27.13
N ASP A 717 5.97 -1.88 27.04
CA ASP A 717 5.27 -3.13 27.28
C ASP A 717 5.66 -3.67 28.66
N CYS A 718 4.71 -3.76 29.59
CA CYS A 718 4.88 -4.19 30.97
C CYS A 718 4.24 -5.58 31.21
N GLU A 719 5.05 -6.59 31.52
CA GLU A 719 4.58 -7.95 31.83
C GLU A 719 3.95 -7.99 33.24
N LEU A 720 2.67 -8.37 33.33
CA LEU A 720 1.89 -8.43 34.58
C LEU A 720 1.95 -9.83 35.21
N GLY A 721 1.97 -10.88 34.38
CA GLY A 721 2.06 -12.27 34.82
C GLY A 721 1.80 -13.27 33.70
N ASN A 722 2.28 -14.50 33.86
CA ASN A 722 2.00 -15.60 32.91
C ASN A 722 1.89 -16.98 33.62
N PRO A 723 0.73 -17.31 34.19
CA PRO A 723 -0.50 -16.51 34.21
C PRO A 723 -0.47 -15.36 35.24
N PHE A 724 -1.25 -14.30 34.96
CA PHE A 724 -1.72 -13.37 35.97
C PHE A 724 -3.02 -13.95 36.56
N LYS A 725 -2.97 -14.35 37.83
CA LYS A 725 -3.93 -15.30 38.41
C LYS A 725 -5.34 -14.74 38.59
N ARG A 726 -6.33 -15.64 38.64
CA ARG A 726 -7.68 -15.39 39.16
C ARG A 726 -7.61 -14.61 40.49
N ASP A 727 -8.47 -13.61 40.62
CA ASP A 727 -8.63 -12.78 41.82
C ASP A 727 -7.33 -12.14 42.35
N SER A 728 -6.37 -11.89 41.46
CA SER A 728 -5.14 -11.15 41.77
C SER A 728 -5.21 -9.67 41.34
N GLU A 729 -4.49 -8.82 42.08
CA GLU A 729 -4.37 -7.38 41.82
C GLU A 729 -2.90 -6.94 41.94
N THR A 730 -2.47 -6.09 41.00
CA THR A 730 -1.15 -5.45 41.01
C THR A 730 -1.26 -3.94 40.89
N THR A 731 -0.33 -3.22 41.51
CA THR A 731 -0.25 -1.76 41.44
C THR A 731 1.21 -1.34 41.32
N PHE A 732 1.50 -0.52 40.32
CA PHE A 732 2.84 -0.05 39.98
C PHE A 732 2.81 1.37 39.42
N TYR A 733 3.98 1.99 39.30
CA TYR A 733 4.15 3.35 38.79
C TYR A 733 5.05 3.33 37.56
N ILE A 734 4.52 3.82 36.44
CA ILE A 734 5.28 4.14 35.23
C ILE A 734 5.82 5.56 35.39
N ILE A 735 7.14 5.73 35.29
CA ILE A 735 7.81 7.02 35.41
C ILE A 735 8.08 7.56 34.00
N LEU A 736 7.54 8.75 33.71
CA LEU A 736 7.62 9.42 32.41
C LEU A 736 8.40 10.73 32.56
N SER A 737 9.48 10.88 31.79
CA SER A 737 10.33 12.06 31.88
C SER A 737 9.81 13.20 31.01
N THR A 738 9.87 14.41 31.57
CA THR A 738 9.28 15.63 31.04
C THR A 738 10.25 16.47 30.19
N VAL A 739 11.41 15.90 29.86
CA VAL A 739 12.52 16.57 29.12
C VAL A 739 12.12 16.98 27.71
N GLY A 740 11.15 16.30 27.09
CA GLY A 740 10.65 16.58 25.73
C GLY A 740 9.62 17.70 25.61
N MET A 741 9.07 18.22 26.73
CA MET A 741 8.04 19.27 26.66
C MET A 741 8.60 20.62 26.19
N SER A 742 7.88 21.24 25.26
CA SER A 742 8.15 22.59 24.73
C SER A 742 7.37 23.67 25.49
N LEU A 743 7.73 24.93 25.28
CA LEU A 743 6.98 26.08 25.80
C LEU A 743 5.56 26.19 25.21
N ASP A 744 5.33 25.60 24.04
CA ASP A 744 4.06 25.64 23.31
C ASP A 744 3.13 24.44 23.65
N THR A 745 3.57 23.54 24.54
CA THR A 745 2.78 22.35 24.94
C THR A 745 1.66 22.75 25.89
N THR A 746 0.39 22.55 25.48
CA THR A 746 -0.82 22.88 26.26
C THR A 746 -1.53 21.66 26.87
N GLU A 747 -1.45 20.51 26.22
CA GLU A 747 -2.07 19.24 26.64
C GLU A 747 -1.10 18.07 26.40
N ILE A 748 -1.29 16.98 27.15
CA ILE A 748 -0.65 15.68 26.94
C ILE A 748 -1.69 14.56 26.92
N ASP A 749 -1.56 13.65 25.95
CA ASP A 749 -2.45 12.50 25.74
C ASP A 749 -1.64 11.20 25.88
N ILE A 750 -2.02 10.33 26.81
CA ILE A 750 -1.39 9.01 27.05
C ILE A 750 -2.43 7.92 26.82
N ASP A 751 -2.07 6.89 26.04
CA ASP A 751 -2.92 5.74 25.77
C ASP A 751 -2.42 4.51 26.53
N LEU A 752 -3.32 3.84 27.27
CA LEU A 752 -3.06 2.57 27.95
C LEU A 752 -3.95 1.46 27.40
N GLN A 753 -3.39 0.27 27.13
CA GLN A 753 -4.15 -0.90 26.66
C GLN A 753 -3.65 -2.20 27.31
N LEU A 754 -4.54 -3.01 27.85
CA LEU A 754 -4.21 -4.36 28.33
C LEU A 754 -4.19 -5.36 27.16
N HIS A 755 -3.41 -6.45 27.30
CA HIS A 755 -3.34 -7.56 26.35
C HIS A 755 -3.19 -8.89 27.11
N THR A 756 -3.75 -9.97 26.58
CA THR A 756 -3.66 -11.34 27.12
C THR A 756 -3.99 -12.35 26.01
N THR A 757 -3.57 -13.61 26.17
CA THR A 757 -3.99 -14.74 25.32
C THR A 757 -5.24 -15.49 25.84
N SER A 758 -5.74 -15.15 27.04
CA SER A 758 -7.03 -15.63 27.56
C SER A 758 -8.21 -14.92 26.88
N VAL A 759 -9.40 -15.55 26.91
CA VAL A 759 -10.58 -15.10 26.16
C VAL A 759 -11.29 -13.95 26.87
N GLN A 760 -11.07 -12.71 26.39
CA GLN A 760 -11.73 -11.51 26.90
C GLN A 760 -12.11 -10.55 25.77
N LYS A 761 -13.41 -10.36 25.51
CA LYS A 761 -13.92 -9.58 24.36
C LYS A 761 -13.89 -8.05 24.54
N ASN A 762 -13.76 -7.56 25.77
CA ASN A 762 -13.99 -6.15 26.12
C ASN A 762 -12.74 -5.49 26.72
N ILE A 763 -11.62 -5.47 26.00
CA ILE A 763 -10.42 -4.73 26.41
C ILE A 763 -10.35 -3.41 25.63
N ALA A 764 -10.80 -2.33 26.26
CA ALA A 764 -10.76 -0.99 25.69
C ALA A 764 -9.45 -0.27 26.01
N THR A 765 -8.94 0.53 25.07
CA THR A 765 -7.85 1.47 25.32
C THR A 765 -8.36 2.63 26.18
N VAL A 766 -7.69 2.90 27.30
CA VAL A 766 -7.97 4.04 28.18
C VAL A 766 -7.10 5.21 27.76
N LYS A 767 -7.74 6.33 27.41
CA LYS A 767 -7.07 7.58 27.03
C LYS A 767 -7.03 8.53 28.22
N ILE A 768 -5.85 9.03 28.56
CA ILE A 768 -5.58 9.93 29.68
C ILE A 768 -5.18 11.30 29.11
N LYS A 769 -5.98 12.34 29.37
CA LYS A 769 -5.65 13.73 29.03
C LYS A 769 -5.22 14.51 30.27
N ALA A 770 -4.20 15.36 30.16
CA ALA A 770 -3.84 16.34 31.19
C ALA A 770 -3.43 17.69 30.57
N GLN A 771 -3.74 18.79 31.26
CA GLN A 771 -3.41 20.15 30.82
C GLN A 771 -2.06 20.60 31.39
N VAL A 772 -1.26 21.34 30.61
CA VAL A 772 0.10 21.80 30.98
C VAL A 772 0.13 23.32 31.19
N VAL A 773 0.69 23.75 32.33
CA VAL A 773 0.89 25.16 32.71
C VAL A 773 2.36 25.39 33.06
N ILE A 774 2.94 26.52 32.63
CA ILE A 774 4.38 26.79 32.71
C ILE A 774 4.67 28.06 33.53
N GLU A 775 5.54 27.95 34.54
CA GLU A 775 5.92 29.07 35.43
C GLU A 775 7.31 29.62 35.07
N LEU A 776 7.39 30.91 34.70
CA LEU A 776 8.62 31.53 34.17
C LEU A 776 9.43 32.31 35.24
N PRO A 777 10.69 31.94 35.54
CA PRO A 777 11.52 32.57 36.57
C PRO A 777 12.39 33.73 36.02
N LEU A 778 11.74 34.87 35.72
CA LEU A 778 12.40 36.12 35.33
C LEU A 778 12.54 37.11 36.50
N SER A 779 13.57 37.96 36.49
CA SER A 779 13.82 38.96 37.52
C SER A 779 14.50 40.22 36.97
N VAL A 780 14.26 41.38 37.60
CA VAL A 780 14.86 42.68 37.28
C VAL A 780 15.51 43.28 38.53
N SER A 781 16.62 43.98 38.34
CA SER A 781 17.40 44.65 39.38
C SER A 781 17.82 46.04 38.91
N GLY A 782 17.98 47.01 39.82
CA GLY A 782 18.28 48.40 39.49
C GLY A 782 19.17 49.08 40.54
N GLU A 783 20.10 49.91 40.09
CA GLU A 783 21.06 50.65 40.93
C GLU A 783 21.28 52.08 40.39
N ALA A 784 21.70 53.01 41.24
CA ALA A 784 22.11 54.37 40.84
C ALA A 784 23.50 54.71 41.39
N SER A 785 24.36 55.28 40.54
CA SER A 785 25.77 55.55 40.82
C SER A 785 26.16 56.98 40.43
N PRO A 786 26.59 57.83 41.40
CA PRO A 786 26.54 57.61 42.85
C PRO A 786 25.09 57.61 43.37
N ASN A 787 24.86 56.93 44.50
CA ASN A 787 23.55 56.87 45.16
C ASN A 787 23.22 58.10 46.03
N GLN A 788 24.21 58.94 46.32
CA GLN A 788 24.04 60.26 46.93
C GLN A 788 24.81 61.31 46.11
N VAL A 789 24.19 62.46 45.88
CA VAL A 789 24.79 63.65 45.23
C VAL A 789 24.55 64.91 46.04
N SER A 790 25.48 65.87 45.93
CA SER A 790 25.27 67.24 46.41
C SER A 790 24.81 68.17 45.28
N PHE A 791 24.14 69.26 45.65
CA PHE A 791 23.87 70.41 44.77
C PHE A 791 24.47 71.70 45.34
N GLY A 792 25.02 72.53 44.45
CA GLY A 792 25.76 73.74 44.79
C GLY A 792 26.22 74.50 43.54
N GLY A 793 26.93 75.60 43.74
CA GLY A 793 27.38 76.51 42.67
C GLY A 793 26.55 77.79 42.54
N VAL A 794 26.54 78.38 41.34
CA VAL A 794 25.86 79.64 41.04
C VAL A 794 24.67 79.36 40.12
N VAL A 795 23.50 79.91 40.45
CA VAL A 795 22.27 79.79 39.65
C VAL A 795 22.51 80.29 38.22
N LYS A 796 22.33 79.39 37.24
CA LYS A 796 22.31 79.68 35.80
C LYS A 796 20.97 79.28 35.20
N GLY A 797 20.45 80.11 34.30
CA GLY A 797 19.28 79.78 33.48
C GLY A 797 19.64 78.89 32.29
N GLU A 798 18.65 78.15 31.77
CA GLU A 798 18.81 77.14 30.72
C GLU A 798 19.63 77.63 29.51
N SER A 799 19.24 78.75 28.90
CA SER A 799 19.91 79.31 27.71
C SER A 799 21.33 79.86 27.95
N ALA A 800 21.83 79.84 29.18
CA ALA A 800 23.19 80.24 29.53
C ALA A 800 24.13 79.04 29.75
N MET A 801 23.61 77.81 29.80
CA MET A 801 24.40 76.58 29.93
C MET A 801 24.96 76.16 28.57
N LYS A 802 26.23 75.73 28.52
CA LYS A 802 26.92 75.30 27.29
C LYS A 802 27.62 73.94 27.43
N LYS A 803 27.88 73.49 28.66
CA LYS A 803 28.50 72.18 28.94
C LYS A 803 27.73 71.34 29.94
N GLU A 804 27.90 70.02 29.85
CA GLU A 804 27.26 69.04 30.73
C GLU A 804 27.51 69.28 32.23
N GLU A 805 28.68 69.81 32.62
CA GLU A 805 28.98 70.11 34.03
C GLU A 805 28.30 71.37 34.58
N GLU A 806 27.81 72.26 33.71
CA GLU A 806 27.13 73.48 34.15
C GLU A 806 25.68 73.23 34.61
N ILE A 807 25.14 72.06 34.28
CA ILE A 807 23.82 71.59 34.74
C ILE A 807 23.87 71.18 36.21
N GLY A 808 24.89 70.40 36.59
CA GLY A 808 25.08 69.89 37.95
C GLY A 808 25.66 68.48 38.02
N SER A 809 25.35 67.79 39.12
CA SER A 809 25.96 66.49 39.50
C SER A 809 25.53 65.34 38.58
N LEU A 810 26.50 64.50 38.17
CA LEU A 810 26.28 63.33 37.32
C LEU A 810 25.66 62.17 38.11
N ILE A 811 24.63 61.52 37.55
CA ILE A 811 24.00 60.31 38.09
C ILE A 811 23.80 59.31 36.95
N ASN A 812 24.31 58.09 37.08
CA ASN A 812 24.02 56.99 36.16
C ASN A 812 23.06 56.00 36.83
N TYR A 813 21.95 55.66 36.17
CA TYR A 813 21.04 54.60 36.60
C TYR A 813 21.26 53.35 35.76
N THR A 814 21.37 52.18 36.39
CA THR A 814 21.66 50.91 35.72
C THR A 814 20.57 49.90 36.04
N PHE A 815 19.88 49.39 35.02
CA PHE A 815 18.88 48.32 35.15
C PHE A 815 19.37 47.05 34.47
N ARG A 816 19.25 45.91 35.15
CA ARG A 816 19.71 44.60 34.66
C ARG A 816 18.61 43.54 34.81
N ILE A 817 18.37 42.78 33.74
CA ILE A 817 17.44 41.66 33.72
C ILE A 817 18.23 40.35 33.84
N ASN A 818 17.76 39.41 34.67
CA ASN A 818 18.36 38.08 34.82
C ASN A 818 17.29 37.00 34.59
N ASN A 819 17.63 36.01 33.75
CA ASN A 819 16.81 34.83 33.49
C ASN A 819 17.41 33.60 34.18
N LEU A 820 16.65 32.91 35.03
CA LEU A 820 17.13 31.72 35.74
C LEU A 820 16.99 30.42 34.91
N TRP A 821 16.31 30.46 33.76
CA TRP A 821 16.06 29.30 32.90
C TRP A 821 17.05 29.24 31.73
N LYS A 822 18.07 28.36 31.82
CA LYS A 822 19.26 28.30 30.94
C LYS A 822 19.03 28.00 29.44
N SER A 823 17.80 27.77 28.99
CA SER A 823 17.48 27.71 27.55
C SER A 823 15.99 27.96 27.32
N LEU A 824 15.65 29.14 26.81
CA LEU A 824 14.32 29.47 26.28
C LEU A 824 14.44 29.63 24.76
N LYS A 825 13.80 28.71 24.03
CA LYS A 825 13.52 28.82 22.59
C LYS A 825 12.03 28.48 22.41
N PRO A 826 11.24 29.27 21.66
CA PRO A 826 11.60 30.53 21.00
C PRO A 826 11.88 31.69 21.98
N SER A 827 12.43 32.79 21.47
CA SER A 827 12.76 34.00 22.26
C SER A 827 11.49 34.76 22.67
N ILE A 828 11.17 34.74 23.97
CA ILE A 828 10.05 35.49 24.54
C ILE A 828 10.31 37.00 24.42
N LYS A 829 9.39 37.74 23.79
CA LYS A 829 9.47 39.21 23.66
C LYS A 829 8.99 39.90 24.93
N ALA A 830 9.73 40.90 25.38
CA ALA A 830 9.40 41.70 26.55
C ALA A 830 9.73 43.19 26.35
N SER A 831 9.28 44.04 27.26
CA SER A 831 9.65 45.45 27.31
C SER A 831 9.85 45.91 28.76
N LEU A 832 10.93 46.63 29.00
CA LEU A 832 11.14 47.37 30.25
C LEU A 832 10.51 48.75 30.12
N HIS A 833 9.66 49.13 31.07
CA HIS A 833 9.10 50.48 31.18
C HIS A 833 9.75 51.18 32.38
N ILE A 834 10.33 52.38 32.18
CA ILE A 834 10.98 53.17 33.22
C ILE A 834 10.25 54.51 33.38
N GLN A 835 9.86 54.87 34.59
CA GLN A 835 9.21 56.14 34.92
C GLN A 835 10.28 57.19 35.26
N TRP A 836 10.52 58.16 34.37
CA TRP A 836 11.60 59.14 34.49
C TRP A 836 11.14 60.50 35.08
N PRO A 837 11.66 60.94 36.24
CA PRO A 837 11.34 62.24 36.86
C PRO A 837 11.96 63.44 36.13
N LYS A 838 11.16 64.17 35.32
CA LYS A 838 11.65 65.25 34.46
C LYS A 838 11.56 66.63 35.09
N LEU A 839 10.36 67.09 35.46
CA LEU A 839 10.09 68.47 35.92
C LEU A 839 9.33 68.51 37.26
N ASN A 840 9.57 69.53 38.08
CA ASN A 840 8.76 69.83 39.26
C ASN A 840 7.38 70.42 38.89
N LYS A 841 6.54 70.69 39.90
CA LYS A 841 5.19 71.27 39.71
C LYS A 841 5.19 72.60 38.95
N ASP A 842 6.26 73.38 39.11
CA ASP A 842 6.44 74.73 38.59
C ASP A 842 7.15 74.73 37.22
N GLY A 843 7.34 73.55 36.62
CA GLY A 843 7.92 73.37 35.28
C GLY A 843 9.46 73.42 35.21
N LYS A 844 10.16 73.52 36.35
CA LYS A 844 11.63 73.51 36.41
C LYS A 844 12.18 72.09 36.35
N TRP A 845 13.35 71.92 35.71
CA TRP A 845 14.04 70.63 35.57
C TRP A 845 14.48 70.02 36.91
N LEU A 846 14.39 68.69 37.02
CA LEU A 846 14.91 67.89 38.14
C LEU A 846 16.09 67.01 37.69
N LEU A 847 15.83 66.05 36.79
CA LEU A 847 16.84 65.18 36.19
C LEU A 847 16.86 65.36 34.66
N TYR A 848 17.97 65.89 34.15
CA TYR A 848 18.22 65.98 32.72
C TYR A 848 18.83 64.68 32.19
N LEU A 849 18.19 64.04 31.21
CA LEU A 849 18.66 62.80 30.60
C LEU A 849 19.64 63.09 29.45
N VAL A 850 20.91 62.78 29.66
CA VAL A 850 21.99 63.04 28.68
C VAL A 850 21.98 61.95 27.61
N ARG A 851 22.02 60.66 27.99
CA ARG A 851 21.90 59.55 27.03
C ARG A 851 21.44 58.25 27.70
N ILE A 852 20.94 57.33 26.89
CA ILE A 852 20.72 55.93 27.26
C ILE A 852 21.71 55.08 26.46
N THR A 853 22.35 54.11 27.11
CA THR A 853 23.26 53.14 26.48
C THR A 853 22.92 51.74 26.99
N ALA A 854 22.63 50.81 26.08
CA ALA A 854 22.42 49.40 26.44
C ALA A 854 23.71 48.59 26.27
N LYS A 855 23.86 47.55 27.09
CA LYS A 855 24.87 46.50 26.97
C LYS A 855 24.12 45.17 26.87
N GLY A 856 24.09 44.64 25.66
CA GLY A 856 23.33 43.46 25.24
C GLY A 856 23.82 42.98 23.88
N GLN A 857 23.07 42.07 23.26
CA GLN A 857 23.47 41.42 22.01
C GLN A 857 23.18 42.26 20.75
N GLU A 858 22.28 43.26 20.85
CA GLU A 858 21.91 44.23 19.81
C GLU A 858 21.62 45.61 20.43
N ASP A 859 21.58 46.67 19.61
CA ASP A 859 21.35 48.07 20.02
C ASP A 859 19.88 48.34 20.43
N ILE A 860 19.60 48.37 21.74
CA ILE A 860 18.28 48.71 22.26
C ILE A 860 18.02 50.21 22.16
N ARG A 861 17.01 50.61 21.37
CA ARG A 861 16.49 51.98 21.33
C ARG A 861 15.24 52.14 22.19
N CYS A 862 15.33 52.99 23.21
CA CYS A 862 14.18 53.33 24.05
C CYS A 862 13.40 54.50 23.45
N SER A 863 12.08 54.50 23.63
CA SER A 863 11.17 55.54 23.15
C SER A 863 10.50 56.30 24.31
N PRO A 864 10.16 57.60 24.15
CA PRO A 864 10.41 58.45 22.99
C PRO A 864 11.84 59.05 22.97
N GLU A 865 12.50 59.02 21.81
CA GLU A 865 13.87 59.56 21.63
C GLU A 865 13.97 61.08 21.89
N SER A 866 12.85 61.82 21.78
CA SER A 866 12.80 63.29 21.98
C SER A 866 13.14 63.75 23.40
N GLU A 867 13.10 62.85 24.38
CA GLU A 867 13.46 63.12 25.77
C GLU A 867 14.95 62.98 26.06
N ILE A 868 15.70 62.35 25.14
CA ILE A 868 17.13 62.09 25.28
C ILE A 868 17.92 63.26 24.69
N ASN A 869 18.74 63.92 25.51
CA ASN A 869 19.50 65.14 25.18
C ASN A 869 18.67 66.23 24.47
N SER A 870 17.49 66.55 25.03
CA SER A 870 16.56 67.54 24.45
C SER A 870 17.18 68.94 24.22
N LEU A 871 18.14 69.37 25.05
CA LEU A 871 18.90 70.62 24.90
C LEU A 871 20.14 70.41 24.02
N LYS A 872 19.90 70.16 22.73
CA LYS A 872 20.91 69.78 21.69
C LYS A 872 22.09 70.74 21.48
N HIS A 873 22.15 71.87 22.19
CA HIS A 873 23.24 72.85 22.12
C HIS A 873 24.32 72.65 23.19
N ILE A 874 24.10 71.77 24.17
CA ILE A 874 25.04 71.48 25.26
C ILE A 874 26.05 70.42 24.81
N GLN A 875 27.35 70.68 24.99
CA GLN A 875 28.40 69.72 24.65
C GLN A 875 28.57 68.65 25.74
N GLU A 876 28.60 67.36 25.35
CA GLU A 876 29.01 66.25 26.22
C GLU A 876 30.49 66.39 26.63
N SER A 877 30.79 66.01 27.87
CA SER A 877 32.14 66.11 28.43
C SER A 877 32.98 64.87 28.11
N ALA A 878 33.95 65.01 27.20
CA ALA A 878 34.95 63.98 26.96
C ALA A 878 35.78 63.70 28.24
N VAL A 879 35.89 62.43 28.61
CA VAL A 879 36.49 62.00 29.90
C VAL A 879 37.99 62.26 29.93
N SER A 880 38.38 63.41 30.46
CA SER A 880 39.79 63.77 30.70
C SER A 880 40.32 63.10 31.98
N ARG A 881 41.61 62.75 31.98
CA ARG A 881 42.26 61.99 33.06
C ARG A 881 42.20 62.71 34.40
N THR A 882 41.50 62.13 35.37
CA THR A 882 41.51 62.61 36.77
C THR A 882 42.91 62.48 37.36
N LYS A 883 43.52 63.62 37.68
CA LYS A 883 44.73 63.72 38.49
C LYS A 883 44.42 63.18 39.88
N ARG A 884 45.34 62.44 40.52
CA ARG A 884 45.14 61.90 41.88
C ARG A 884 44.87 63.04 42.87
N GLU A 885 43.64 63.16 43.33
CA GLU A 885 43.36 63.81 44.62
C GLU A 885 43.52 62.79 45.75
N ILE A 886 44.07 63.26 46.86
CA ILE A 886 44.52 62.41 47.97
C ILE A 886 43.41 62.28 49.00
N GLU A 887 43.28 61.08 49.54
CA GLU A 887 42.34 60.71 50.60
C GLU A 887 42.43 61.66 51.83
N ARG A 888 41.58 62.68 51.86
CA ARG A 888 41.51 63.65 52.97
C ARG A 888 40.80 63.05 54.18
N LYS A 889 41.51 62.19 54.93
CA LYS A 889 41.13 61.77 56.28
C LYS A 889 41.17 62.95 57.26
N GLU A 890 40.07 63.69 57.39
CA GLU A 890 39.79 64.52 58.58
C GLU A 890 38.63 63.89 59.34
N ARG A 891 38.93 63.18 60.44
CA ARG A 891 39.16 63.70 61.81
C ARG A 891 37.86 64.13 62.48
N LYS A 892 37.43 63.33 63.46
CA LYS A 892 36.34 63.65 64.39
C LYS A 892 36.64 64.97 65.11
N SER A 893 35.89 66.02 64.80
CA SER A 893 35.86 67.27 65.57
C SER A 893 34.49 67.43 66.22
N GLY A 894 34.46 67.50 67.55
CA GLY A 894 33.22 67.57 68.33
C GLY A 894 32.63 68.97 68.40
N GLY A 895 31.95 69.42 67.34
CA GLY A 895 31.27 70.73 67.30
C GLY A 895 29.76 70.63 67.44
N LYS A 896 29.19 71.04 68.58
CA LYS A 896 27.72 71.17 68.75
C LYS A 896 27.20 72.45 68.07
N ARG A 897 26.57 72.31 66.90
CA ARG A 897 25.62 73.23 66.24
C ARG A 897 24.97 72.48 65.07
N SER A 898 23.68 72.60 64.75
CA SER A 898 22.53 73.15 65.47
C SER A 898 21.26 72.57 64.82
N SER A 899 20.12 72.54 65.51
CA SER A 899 18.90 71.94 64.94
C SER A 899 18.37 72.74 63.75
N LEU A 900 18.55 72.17 62.56
CA LEU A 900 17.60 72.28 61.45
C LEU A 900 16.51 71.22 61.67
N SER A 901 15.29 71.47 61.19
CA SER A 901 14.20 70.49 61.30
C SER A 901 14.35 69.40 60.24
N ASP A 902 14.44 68.14 60.64
CA ASP A 902 14.42 67.00 59.72
C ASP A 902 13.10 66.96 58.93
N LYS A 903 13.19 67.35 57.65
CA LYS A 903 12.09 67.31 56.68
C LYS A 903 12.55 66.59 55.43
N ASN A 904 12.86 65.31 55.57
CA ASN A 904 13.19 64.46 54.43
C ASN A 904 12.02 64.45 53.44
N LYS A 905 12.26 64.92 52.21
CA LYS A 905 11.23 64.95 51.15
C LYS A 905 11.51 63.86 50.12
N VAL A 906 10.50 63.07 49.78
CA VAL A 906 10.59 62.06 48.72
C VAL A 906 9.89 62.59 47.47
N LEU A 907 10.54 62.43 46.32
CA LEU A 907 10.13 62.89 45.00
C LEU A 907 9.81 61.66 44.14
N THR A 908 8.51 61.41 43.91
CA THR A 908 7.99 60.30 43.10
C THR A 908 7.03 60.77 42.01
N CYS A 909 6.91 59.98 40.94
CA CYS A 909 6.07 60.26 39.77
C CYS A 909 4.55 60.24 40.03
N GLU A 910 4.10 59.78 41.20
CA GLU A 910 2.68 59.49 41.44
C GLU A 910 1.90 60.68 42.00
N ARG A 911 2.56 61.69 42.60
CA ARG A 911 1.85 62.76 43.34
C ARG A 911 2.40 64.20 43.22
N GLU A 912 3.67 64.41 42.85
CA GLU A 912 4.24 65.78 42.85
C GLU A 912 5.11 66.17 41.63
N ILE A 913 5.23 65.33 40.60
CA ILE A 913 6.27 65.48 39.55
C ILE A 913 5.71 65.15 38.17
N ALA A 914 6.12 65.90 37.15
CA ALA A 914 5.89 65.53 35.75
C ALA A 914 6.95 64.50 35.31
N CYS A 915 6.53 63.26 35.07
CA CYS A 915 7.37 62.17 34.62
C CYS A 915 7.01 61.70 33.20
N VAL A 916 7.98 61.07 32.52
CA VAL A 916 7.77 60.42 31.22
C VAL A 916 8.08 58.93 31.32
N VAL A 917 7.28 58.08 30.67
CA VAL A 917 7.54 56.64 30.61
C VAL A 917 8.43 56.33 29.42
N LEU A 918 9.69 55.98 29.71
CA LEU A 918 10.64 55.47 28.72
C LEU A 918 10.35 53.98 28.48
N LYS A 919 10.08 53.60 27.24
CA LYS A 919 9.81 52.20 26.85
C LYS A 919 11.00 51.63 26.08
N CYS A 920 11.69 50.66 26.68
CA CYS A 920 12.83 49.96 26.12
C CYS A 920 12.42 48.53 25.73
N PRO A 921 12.28 48.18 24.44
CA PRO A 921 11.98 46.82 24.02
C PRO A 921 13.18 45.90 24.28
N LEU A 922 12.95 44.71 24.82
CA LEU A 922 13.98 43.73 25.11
C LEU A 922 13.92 42.60 24.07
N GLN A 923 14.95 42.50 23.23
CA GLN A 923 15.12 41.41 22.26
C GLN A 923 15.81 40.18 22.88
N GLY A 924 16.58 40.39 23.97
CA GLY A 924 17.14 39.35 24.83
C GLY A 924 16.77 39.61 26.30
N LEU A 925 16.50 38.53 27.04
CA LEU A 925 16.09 38.59 28.45
C LEU A 925 17.21 38.27 29.45
N ASP A 926 18.30 37.63 29.01
CA ASP A 926 19.39 37.24 29.89
C ASP A 926 20.58 38.22 29.80
N GLY A 927 21.18 38.54 30.94
CA GLY A 927 22.33 39.45 31.09
C GLY A 927 22.14 40.92 30.64
N THR A 928 21.03 41.24 29.98
CA THR A 928 20.80 42.54 29.32
C THR A 928 20.76 43.67 30.34
N THR A 929 21.57 44.70 30.10
CA THR A 929 21.78 45.82 31.01
C THR A 929 21.55 47.16 30.29
N ILE A 930 20.80 48.07 30.90
CA ILE A 930 20.44 49.39 30.35
C ILE A 930 20.94 50.47 31.30
N GLU A 931 21.81 51.36 30.81
CA GLU A 931 22.44 52.44 31.56
C GLU A 931 21.90 53.81 31.09
N LEU A 932 21.35 54.61 32.00
CA LEU A 932 20.84 55.96 31.74
C LEU A 932 21.78 56.98 32.39
N ARG A 933 22.50 57.76 31.58
CA ARG A 933 23.37 58.86 32.02
C ARG A 933 22.54 60.13 32.19
N SER A 934 22.55 60.72 33.38
CA SER A 934 21.75 61.89 33.72
C SER A 934 22.47 62.92 34.58
N ARG A 935 21.92 64.14 34.65
CA ARG A 935 22.42 65.25 35.46
C ARG A 935 21.32 65.78 36.38
N LEU A 936 21.67 66.01 37.64
CA LEU A 936 20.87 66.79 38.59
C LEU A 936 20.91 68.26 38.18
N TRP A 937 19.75 68.95 38.13
CA TRP A 937 19.69 70.35 37.71
C TRP A 937 19.91 71.32 38.89
N ASN A 938 21.16 71.64 39.19
CA ASN A 938 21.55 72.32 40.45
C ASN A 938 20.80 73.65 40.68
N SER A 939 20.53 74.46 39.65
CA SER A 939 19.78 75.72 39.80
C SER A 939 18.41 75.53 40.48
N THR A 940 17.65 74.49 40.10
CA THR A 940 16.32 74.19 40.68
C THR A 940 16.44 73.82 42.15
N PHE A 941 17.45 73.02 42.51
CA PHE A 941 17.65 72.60 43.90
C PHE A 941 18.16 73.74 44.79
N ILE A 942 18.97 74.66 44.25
CA ILE A 942 19.40 75.87 44.96
C ILE A 942 18.21 76.82 45.21
N GLU A 943 17.33 77.02 44.22
CA GLU A 943 16.18 77.92 44.37
C GLU A 943 15.08 77.34 45.27
N ASP A 944 14.61 76.12 44.97
CA ASP A 944 13.35 75.60 45.53
C ASP A 944 13.56 74.66 46.73
N TYR A 945 14.77 74.11 46.90
CA TYR A 945 15.04 73.01 47.83
C TYR A 945 16.22 73.23 48.80
N ALA A 946 16.92 74.37 48.76
CA ALA A 946 18.07 74.65 49.64
C ALA A 946 17.75 74.71 51.16
N SER A 947 16.46 74.76 51.53
CA SER A 947 16.00 74.66 52.92
C SER A 947 15.77 73.22 53.42
N VAL A 948 15.98 72.21 52.57
CA VAL A 948 15.76 70.79 52.85
C VAL A 948 17.09 70.10 53.17
N SER A 949 17.13 69.31 54.26
CA SER A 949 18.35 68.62 54.71
C SER A 949 18.79 67.49 53.75
N THR A 950 17.86 66.62 53.38
CA THR A 950 18.05 65.57 52.36
C THR A 950 16.73 65.31 51.63
N LEU A 951 16.82 65.13 50.31
CA LEU A 951 15.71 64.86 49.42
C LEU A 951 16.00 63.56 48.64
N HIS A 952 15.00 62.70 48.45
CA HIS A 952 15.17 61.42 47.73
C HIS A 952 14.38 61.43 46.43
N ILE A 953 15.03 61.21 45.29
CA ILE A 953 14.38 61.05 43.98
C ILE A 953 14.21 59.56 43.69
N VAL A 954 13.02 59.14 43.26
CA VAL A 954 12.69 57.73 42.97
C VAL A 954 12.39 57.53 41.49
N VAL A 955 13.04 56.54 40.88
CA VAL A 955 12.85 56.08 39.49
C VAL A 955 12.31 54.66 39.54
N LYS A 956 11.11 54.42 38.99
CA LYS A 956 10.48 53.09 38.95
C LYS A 956 10.73 52.39 37.62
N ALA A 957 10.87 51.07 37.62
CA ALA A 957 10.91 50.26 36.40
C ALA A 957 10.10 48.96 36.53
N SER A 958 9.43 48.53 35.45
CA SER A 958 8.64 47.29 35.39
C SER A 958 8.81 46.52 34.08
N LEU A 959 8.78 45.19 34.17
CA LEU A 959 8.90 44.26 33.04
C LEU A 959 7.53 43.76 32.56
N VAL A 960 7.26 43.89 31.26
CA VAL A 960 6.03 43.39 30.63
C VAL A 960 6.36 42.37 29.55
N LEU A 961 5.71 41.20 29.57
CA LEU A 961 5.80 40.20 28.49
C LEU A 961 4.79 40.49 27.36
N HIS A 962 5.18 40.10 26.14
CA HIS A 962 4.33 40.12 24.95
C HIS A 962 4.27 38.72 24.32
N SER A 963 3.69 37.75 25.05
CA SER A 963 3.42 36.39 24.53
C SER A 963 2.05 36.29 23.85
N GLN A 964 1.85 35.23 23.07
CA GLN A 964 0.57 34.85 22.47
C GLN A 964 -0.11 33.65 23.18
N THR A 965 0.59 33.01 24.12
CA THR A 965 0.15 31.77 24.79
C THR A 965 -0.37 32.05 26.21
N GLU A 966 -1.56 31.53 26.52
CA GLU A 966 -2.22 31.74 27.82
C GLU A 966 -1.74 30.78 28.94
N ASN A 967 -0.97 29.75 28.61
CA ASN A 967 -0.47 28.74 29.57
C ASN A 967 0.78 29.18 30.37
N MET A 968 1.18 30.45 30.29
CA MET A 968 2.41 30.99 30.90
C MET A 968 2.12 32.01 32.00
N ILE A 969 2.78 31.88 33.15
CA ILE A 969 2.56 32.76 34.32
C ILE A 969 3.89 33.38 34.79
N LEU A 970 3.87 34.69 35.09
CA LEU A 970 4.97 35.43 35.76
C LEU A 970 4.64 35.70 37.23
N LYS A 971 5.68 35.85 38.06
CA LYS A 971 5.55 35.92 39.53
C LYS A 971 5.80 37.31 40.13
N THR A 972 6.71 38.11 39.57
CA THR A 972 7.12 39.45 40.06
C THR A 972 7.79 40.27 38.95
N THR A 973 7.55 41.58 38.84
CA THR A 973 7.99 42.40 37.68
C THR A 973 8.62 43.77 37.96
N ASP A 974 8.48 44.33 39.16
CA ASP A 974 8.66 45.78 39.40
C ASP A 974 9.80 46.10 40.40
N ILE A 975 10.50 47.23 40.19
CA ILE A 975 11.62 47.69 41.02
C ILE A 975 11.68 49.24 41.14
N ASP A 976 11.98 49.74 42.33
CA ASP A 976 12.17 51.17 42.63
C ASP A 976 13.65 51.46 42.93
N VAL A 977 14.22 52.49 42.29
CA VAL A 977 15.62 52.93 42.49
C VAL A 977 15.65 54.35 43.05
N THR A 978 16.40 54.58 44.13
CA THR A 978 16.37 55.85 44.89
C THR A 978 17.73 56.54 44.96
N VAL A 979 17.78 57.86 44.72
CA VAL A 979 18.99 58.70 44.87
C VAL A 979 18.77 59.78 45.92
N ALA A 980 19.71 59.94 46.85
CA ALA A 980 19.71 60.99 47.85
C ALA A 980 20.39 62.28 47.34
N VAL A 981 19.83 63.43 47.69
CA VAL A 981 20.20 64.76 47.20
C VAL A 981 20.29 65.72 48.39
N SER A 982 21.44 66.38 48.58
CA SER A 982 21.71 67.25 49.73
C SER A 982 22.39 68.57 49.33
N PRO A 983 22.15 69.70 50.02
CA PRO A 983 22.81 70.97 49.72
C PRO A 983 24.30 70.95 50.11
N GLU A 984 25.15 71.58 49.30
CA GLU A 984 26.57 71.77 49.60
C GLU A 984 26.79 72.77 50.74
N SER A 985 27.78 72.51 51.61
CA SER A 985 27.96 73.20 52.90
C SER A 985 28.25 74.70 52.80
N ALA A 986 28.68 75.21 51.64
CA ALA A 986 28.82 76.64 51.38
C ALA A 986 27.47 77.36 51.19
N VAL A 987 26.43 76.67 50.72
CA VAL A 987 25.07 77.22 50.52
C VAL A 987 24.34 77.35 51.86
N ALA A 988 24.58 76.41 52.78
CA ALA A 988 23.93 76.32 54.10
C ALA A 988 24.31 77.43 55.12
N GLN A 989 25.17 78.39 54.75
CA GLN A 989 25.68 79.43 55.67
C GLN A 989 24.86 80.73 55.68
N TYR A 990 23.93 80.97 54.74
CA TYR A 990 23.14 82.22 54.66
C TYR A 990 21.94 82.28 55.62
N GLY A 991 22.13 81.82 56.86
CA GLY A 991 21.22 82.08 57.99
C GLY A 991 21.70 83.30 58.79
N GLY A 992 21.08 84.46 58.59
CA GLY A 992 21.50 85.72 59.23
C GLY A 992 21.53 85.65 60.76
N VAL A 993 22.65 86.07 61.37
CA VAL A 993 22.87 86.01 62.81
C VAL A 993 21.87 86.93 63.56
N PRO A 994 21.16 86.45 64.60
CA PRO A 994 20.17 87.25 65.32
C PRO A 994 20.71 88.57 65.92
N TRP A 995 19.87 89.61 65.84
CA TRP A 995 20.06 90.95 66.41
C TRP A 995 20.69 90.96 67.80
N TRP A 996 20.35 90.03 68.69
CA TRP A 996 20.82 90.05 70.09
C TRP A 996 22.22 89.46 70.27
N ILE A 997 22.65 88.54 69.40
CA ILE A 997 24.05 88.12 69.31
C ILE A 997 24.87 89.29 68.75
N ILE A 998 24.33 90.00 67.74
CA ILE A 998 24.91 91.26 67.27
C ILE A 998 24.93 92.29 68.40
N LEU A 999 23.88 92.44 69.23
CA LEU A 999 23.83 93.40 70.34
C LEU A 999 24.90 93.10 71.41
N VAL A 1000 25.12 91.83 71.77
CA VAL A 1000 26.19 91.46 72.71
C VAL A 1000 27.56 91.64 72.06
N ALA A 1001 27.72 91.27 70.78
CA ALA A 1001 28.92 91.53 69.99
C ALA A 1001 29.14 93.01 69.68
N VAL A 1002 28.13 93.86 69.83
CA VAL A 1002 28.16 95.33 69.71
C VAL A 1002 28.27 95.99 71.07
N LEU A 1003 27.96 95.33 72.19
CA LEU A 1003 28.31 95.82 73.53
C LEU A 1003 29.78 95.49 73.85
N ALA A 1004 30.23 94.26 73.62
CA ALA A 1004 31.65 93.92 73.58
C ALA A 1004 32.36 94.67 72.43
N GLY A 1005 31.69 94.81 71.29
CA GLY A 1005 32.19 95.52 70.12
C GLY A 1005 32.23 97.03 70.28
N ILE A 1006 31.39 97.66 71.11
CA ILE A 1006 31.51 99.08 71.50
C ILE A 1006 32.45 99.23 72.70
N MET A 1007 32.66 98.22 73.54
CA MET A 1007 33.85 98.16 74.40
C MET A 1007 35.14 98.21 73.55
N ILE A 1008 35.14 97.57 72.38
CA ILE A 1008 36.26 97.58 71.43
C ILE A 1008 36.22 98.80 70.48
N LEU A 1009 35.06 99.35 70.13
CA LEU A 1009 34.90 100.50 69.20
C LEU A 1009 34.94 101.84 69.93
N ALA A 1010 34.58 101.92 71.21
CA ALA A 1010 35.03 103.01 72.08
C ALA A 1010 36.55 102.95 72.34
N LEU A 1011 37.21 101.87 71.91
CA LEU A 1011 38.68 101.71 71.87
C LEU A 1011 39.24 101.85 70.42
N LEU A 1012 38.39 101.91 69.37
CA LEU A 1012 38.79 101.96 67.94
C LEU A 1012 38.26 103.17 67.14
N VAL A 1013 37.08 103.71 67.45
CA VAL A 1013 36.59 105.04 66.99
C VAL A 1013 37.14 106.16 67.86
N PHE A 1014 37.57 105.84 69.09
CA PHE A 1014 38.67 106.55 69.79
C PHE A 1014 39.94 106.66 68.92
N LEU A 1015 39.99 105.95 67.77
CA LEU A 1015 40.98 106.05 66.69
C LEU A 1015 40.46 106.39 65.21
N LEU A 1016 39.14 106.59 64.78
CA LEU A 1016 38.63 106.41 63.31
C LEU A 1016 37.47 107.21 62.44
N TRP A 1017 36.40 106.59 61.70
CA TRP A 1017 35.13 106.98 60.78
C TRP A 1017 34.94 106.89 59.11
N LYS A 1018 33.78 106.42 58.36
CA LYS A 1018 33.26 106.47 56.80
C LYS A 1018 31.74 106.01 56.23
N CYS A 1019 31.29 106.04 54.86
CA CYS A 1019 29.85 105.89 54.14
C CYS A 1019 29.55 105.30 52.59
N GLY A 1020 28.29 105.22 51.89
CA GLY A 1020 27.89 104.67 50.42
C GLY A 1020 26.40 104.75 49.63
N PHE A 1021 26.04 104.22 48.34
CA PHE A 1021 24.78 104.48 47.37
C PHE A 1021 24.21 103.50 46.10
N PHE A 1022 23.04 103.72 45.28
CA PHE A 1022 22.55 103.37 43.77
C PHE A 1022 21.19 102.54 43.16
N GLN A 1023 20.66 102.58 41.82
CA GLN A 1023 19.29 102.02 41.13
C GLN A 1023 19.00 101.74 39.47
N ARG A 1024 17.85 101.14 38.80
CA ARG A 1024 17.48 100.85 37.24
C ARG A 1024 16.01 100.25 36.57
N SER A 1025 15.61 100.13 35.19
CA SER A 1025 14.24 99.64 34.43
C SER A 1025 14.06 98.89 32.90
N LYS A 1026 12.86 98.64 32.12
CA LYS A 1026 12.49 97.73 30.79
C LYS A 1026 11.10 97.81 29.79
N GLN A 1027 10.87 97.21 28.49
CA GLN A 1027 9.57 97.05 27.53
C GLN A 1027 9.34 95.99 26.20
N ASP A 1028 8.26 95.91 25.23
CA ASP A 1028 7.71 94.74 24.23
C ASP A 1028 6.76 94.90 22.80
N SER A 1029 6.36 93.90 21.81
CA SER A 1029 5.38 93.92 20.48
C SER A 1029 4.91 92.65 19.42
N SER A 1030 3.98 92.63 18.30
CA SER A 1030 3.47 91.49 17.21
C SER A 1030 2.46 91.63 15.83
N VAL A 1031 2.10 90.64 14.80
CA VAL A 1031 1.19 90.65 13.41
C VAL A 1031 0.65 89.34 12.42
N PRO A 1032 -0.26 89.35 11.26
CA PRO A 1032 -1.04 88.19 10.37
C PRO A 1032 -1.53 88.12 8.71
N ARG A 1033 -2.33 87.06 8.08
CA ARG A 1033 -3.02 86.56 6.67
C ARG A 1033 -2.24 85.94 5.37
N TYR A 1034 -2.80 84.97 4.52
CA TYR A 1034 -2.67 84.59 3.00
C TYR A 1034 -2.41 83.09 2.46
N HIS A 1035 -2.64 82.74 1.15
CA HIS A 1035 -2.58 81.35 0.51
C HIS A 1035 -2.25 81.25 -1.04
N ALA A 1036 -1.58 80.19 -1.57
CA ALA A 1036 -1.52 79.82 -3.03
C ALA A 1036 -1.00 78.38 -3.45
N VAL A 1037 -1.77 77.67 -4.32
CA VAL A 1037 -1.43 76.75 -5.46
C VAL A 1037 -0.53 75.46 -5.36
N ARG A 1038 -1.20 74.28 -5.45
CA ARG A 1038 -0.91 72.97 -6.14
C ARG A 1038 0.45 72.23 -6.06
N ILE A 1039 0.38 70.95 -5.61
CA ILE A 1039 0.80 69.71 -6.32
C ILE A 1039 -0.03 68.50 -5.77
N ARG A 1040 -0.10 67.35 -6.47
CA ARG A 1040 -1.02 66.21 -6.21
C ARG A 1040 -0.60 65.24 -5.09
N ARG A 1041 -1.59 64.68 -4.37
CA ARG A 1041 -1.82 63.22 -4.22
C ARG A 1041 -3.27 62.91 -3.78
N GLU A 1042 -3.71 61.65 -3.88
CA GLU A 1042 -5.12 61.24 -3.72
C GLU A 1042 -5.71 61.32 -2.29
N ALA A 1043 -7.04 61.21 -2.20
CA ALA A 1043 -7.86 61.41 -1.01
C ALA A 1043 -8.31 60.10 -0.32
N PRO A 1044 -8.58 60.11 1.00
CA PRO A 1044 -9.16 59.00 1.75
C PRO A 1044 -10.68 59.17 2.00
N GLU A 1045 -11.36 58.09 2.42
CA GLU A 1045 -12.50 58.20 3.35
C GLU A 1045 -12.72 56.93 4.20
N TYR A 1046 -13.87 56.78 4.88
CA TYR A 1046 -13.95 56.19 6.23
C TYR A 1046 -15.18 55.29 6.48
N LYS A 1047 -15.00 54.25 7.32
CA LYS A 1047 -15.95 53.17 7.72
C LYS A 1047 -16.32 52.17 6.59
N ASP A 1048 -16.75 50.94 6.88
CA ASP A 1048 -17.04 50.25 8.15
C ASP A 1048 -16.63 48.75 8.10
N GLY A 1049 -16.58 48.06 9.24
CA GLY A 1049 -16.74 46.59 9.30
C GLY A 1049 -15.50 45.68 9.27
N LYS A 1050 -15.27 45.01 10.42
CA LYS A 1050 -14.77 43.63 10.63
C LYS A 1050 -13.39 43.16 10.07
N VAL A 1051 -12.50 42.88 11.04
CA VAL A 1051 -11.79 41.59 11.28
C VAL A 1051 -10.93 40.96 10.16
N ARG A 1052 -9.59 40.97 10.39
CA ARG A 1052 -8.59 39.86 10.31
C ARG A 1052 -8.90 38.58 9.49
N LEU A 1053 -7.95 37.94 8.82
CA LEU A 1053 -6.55 38.26 8.41
C LEU A 1053 -6.10 37.19 7.38
N ASP A 1054 -5.01 37.44 6.65
CA ASP A 1054 -4.31 36.50 5.76
C ASP A 1054 -3.75 35.24 6.50
N ALA A 1055 -3.30 34.15 5.87
CA ALA A 1055 -2.61 34.03 4.58
C ALA A 1055 -2.63 32.60 3.97
N PHE A 1056 -2.49 32.53 2.63
CA PHE A 1056 -1.72 31.57 1.78
C PHE A 1056 -1.42 30.12 2.29
N ASP A 1057 -1.45 29.05 1.48
CA ASP A 1057 -1.54 28.94 0.00
C ASP A 1057 -2.06 27.56 -0.45
N LYS A 1058 -2.76 27.46 -1.60
CA LYS A 1058 -2.94 26.21 -2.36
C LYS A 1058 -3.60 26.38 -3.74
N LYS A 1059 -2.84 26.02 -4.79
CA LYS A 1059 -3.24 25.46 -6.10
C LYS A 1059 -4.53 25.98 -6.77
N GLN A 1060 -4.36 26.57 -7.97
CA GLN A 1060 -5.21 26.19 -9.12
C GLN A 1060 -4.55 26.48 -10.47
N TRP A 1061 -4.49 25.46 -11.34
CA TRP A 1061 -4.94 25.55 -12.74
C TRP A 1061 -5.13 24.13 -13.30
N MET A 1062 -6.10 23.99 -14.22
CA MET A 1062 -6.42 22.76 -14.96
C MET A 1062 -7.15 23.20 -16.24
N THR A 1063 -6.95 22.47 -17.36
CA THR A 1063 -7.57 22.72 -18.69
C THR A 1063 -7.04 24.00 -19.39
N THR A 1064 -7.05 24.15 -20.72
CA THR A 1064 -7.64 23.35 -21.83
C THR A 1064 -6.69 23.23 -23.04
N TRP A 1065 -6.65 22.01 -23.64
CA TRP A 1065 -6.69 21.67 -25.08
C TRP A 1065 -5.82 22.37 -26.18
N ILE A 1066 -5.44 21.51 -27.15
CA ILE A 1066 -5.30 21.71 -28.61
C ILE A 1066 -3.89 21.86 -29.27
N ASP A 1067 -3.57 20.79 -29.99
CA ASP A 1067 -2.92 20.61 -31.30
C ASP A 1067 -1.44 20.96 -31.60
N ASN A 1068 -0.70 19.85 -31.81
CA ASN A 1068 0.04 19.48 -33.02
C ASN A 1068 1.54 19.76 -33.24
N GLU A 1069 2.06 18.86 -34.08
CA GLU A 1069 3.23 18.90 -34.97
C GLU A 1069 4.65 18.76 -34.40
N SER A 1070 5.10 17.50 -34.48
CA SER A 1070 6.41 17.06 -35.00
C SER A 1070 7.70 17.50 -34.30
N TYR A 1071 8.45 16.50 -33.85
CA TYR A 1071 9.91 16.53 -33.88
C TYR A 1071 10.47 15.30 -34.57
N SER A 1072 11.69 15.46 -35.09
CA SER A 1072 12.48 14.57 -35.95
C SER A 1072 12.82 13.22 -35.34
#